data_AF-A0A7X9RSV8-F1
#
_entry.id   AF-A0A7X9RSV8-F1
#
_cell.length_a   1.000
_cell.length_b   1.000
_cell.length_c   1.000
_cell.angle_alpha   90.00
_cell.angle_beta   90.00
_cell.angle_gamma   90.00
#
_symmetry.space_group_name_H-M   'P 1'
#
loop_
_entity.id
_entity.type
_entity.pdbx_description
1 polymer ?
#
loop_
_entity_poly.entity_id
_entity_poly.type
_entity_poly.pdbx_seq_one_letter_code
_entity_poly.pdbx_strand_id
1 'polypeptide(L)'
;MKKYINQSVLLLALTCSFFACSEEKNELLYSSDTYKVYKDHVTQGEYEAKVVSDKEMTSNYKSPMQDAYSRAVEFKFSINGKDDELPYGINHRVVIRPENGAFTTEIMKFGEPWAMEEQVDPMDWLEKNTKVTFKLDMSPVLNAFKEKGYYEDLHGDKIYKDDFKGVFIAGGSAPLRWDFENLSEREQLQDKDGDGIYEITFVMNAPDPEKQTSPVWKSSKNISKYPTFTSDIPLINALYNLALNELVADSETDGTFRTGKEWGGVWTRDISYSIVLSLSILDPDRAITSLRKKVKRNRVIQDTGSGGAWPVSSDRMTWALAAWNVFSVTGDKAWLKEAYKVISNSIEDDMLVVYDAETGLMRGESSFLDWRKQTYPRWMDNNDIYRSLNLGTNVVHFEAMNIASRMANVLGKGKDAQRYSTLADNLKKSINKHLWLEKEGYYAQYMYGRNNMIVAPKYEALGEALAIIFGVSDAERSKEIVTKSPIVPFGAACVYPQIPGIPPYHNNGIWPFVQAYWNIATAKTANGTALEQGLASIYRPAALFLTNKENFVAEDGDYMGTEVNSDEMLWSLSGNMAMIYKVFYGIDIDQNGVLKFSPAVPKVYGGKKQLNNVKLWGANLSIVLEGYGNQIKSFKVDGKEVASKSLSLAEGGSHNIEIVLANNDITEGTSSNKVPNRFHLKTPQAELKGETLTWKAIEGAVKYEVVVNGKVVASPTATEYKLSPSKNMLDEFAVRAVDKHGYLSYISEPVVSNNYQSKNIAKVARVDRKVSIKGAPSNVVEISRSKNKKINFDLNVKETGEYVVWFSYSNGSGPWNTDNKCAIRSLVVNGDEAETIVMAQRGTDEWSSIGNTNRMKVNLKAGKNKLQILFKEHNENMNVDVNTALIENIYYGKTK
;
A
#
# COMPACT_ATOMS: atom_id res chain seq x y z
N MET A 1 -71.28 53.12 27.33
CA MET A 1 -69.87 53.58 27.27
C MET A 1 -69.08 52.87 28.37
N LYS A 2 -68.11 52.06 27.95
CA LYS A 2 -66.92 51.53 28.66
C LYS A 2 -67.04 51.01 30.11
N LYS A 3 -67.00 49.68 30.23
CA LYS A 3 -66.50 48.92 31.39
C LYS A 3 -64.97 48.82 31.29
N TYR A 4 -64.24 49.07 32.38
CA TYR A 4 -62.92 48.50 32.61
C TYR A 4 -62.86 47.99 34.05
N ILE A 5 -62.31 46.79 34.20
CA ILE A 5 -62.30 45.93 35.39
C ILE A 5 -60.84 45.51 35.63
N ASN A 6 -60.40 45.62 36.90
CA ASN A 6 -59.39 44.81 37.63
C ASN A 6 -57.96 44.70 37.06
N GLN A 7 -56.88 44.44 37.82
CA GLN A 7 -56.57 44.32 39.25
C GLN A 7 -55.03 44.18 39.36
N SER A 8 -54.50 44.52 40.53
CA SER A 8 -53.34 43.87 41.18
C SER A 8 -51.92 44.09 40.63
N VAL A 9 -51.23 44.98 41.34
CA VAL A 9 -49.77 45.08 41.47
C VAL A 9 -49.31 44.10 42.56
N LEU A 10 -48.57 43.05 42.20
CA LEU A 10 -47.67 42.31 43.11
C LEU A 10 -46.72 41.43 42.28
N LEU A 11 -45.44 41.39 42.70
CA LEU A 11 -44.31 40.60 42.16
C LEU A 11 -43.72 41.07 40.80
N LEU A 12 -42.69 41.91 40.86
CA LEU A 12 -41.70 42.06 39.78
C LEU A 12 -40.29 42.13 40.40
N ALA A 13 -39.85 41.00 40.94
CA ALA A 13 -38.47 40.78 41.39
C ALA A 13 -38.18 39.29 41.48
N LEU A 14 -38.05 38.61 40.33
CA LEU A 14 -37.20 37.45 40.08
C LEU A 14 -37.45 36.97 38.64
N THR A 15 -36.41 36.44 37.99
CA THR A 15 -36.39 35.79 36.66
C THR A 15 -36.34 36.70 35.43
N CYS A 16 -35.12 36.96 34.95
CA CYS A 16 -34.69 36.75 33.55
C CYS A 16 -33.20 37.06 33.43
N SER A 17 -32.37 36.15 33.97
CA SER A 17 -30.99 35.98 33.54
C SER A 17 -30.95 34.74 32.65
N PHE A 18 -30.11 34.79 31.61
CA PHE A 18 -29.82 33.75 30.61
C PHE A 18 -30.79 33.63 29.44
N PHE A 19 -30.55 34.44 28.40
CA PHE A 19 -30.37 33.98 27.02
C PHE A 19 -29.49 35.01 26.30
N ALA A 20 -28.19 34.97 26.59
CA ALA A 20 -27.20 35.40 25.61
C ALA A 20 -26.97 34.18 24.72
N CYS A 21 -27.65 34.11 23.58
CA CYS A 21 -27.23 33.26 22.49
C CYS A 21 -25.80 33.68 22.13
N SER A 22 -24.81 32.84 22.44
CA SER A 22 -23.48 33.01 21.86
C SER A 22 -23.63 32.86 20.35
N GLU A 23 -23.31 33.91 19.60
CA GLU A 23 -23.03 33.79 18.17
C GLU A 23 -22.04 32.64 17.98
N GLU A 24 -22.45 31.58 17.28
CA GLU A 24 -21.56 30.50 16.87
C GLU A 24 -20.43 31.12 16.05
N LYS A 25 -19.19 31.05 16.57
CA LYS A 25 -18.01 31.55 15.89
C LYS A 25 -17.71 30.64 14.69
N ASN A 26 -18.38 30.92 13.57
CA ASN A 26 -18.16 30.36 12.24
C ASN A 26 -16.78 30.75 11.66
N GLU A 27 -15.70 30.38 12.35
CA GLU A 27 -14.33 30.65 11.91
C GLU A 27 -13.84 29.53 10.98
N LEU A 28 -13.66 29.87 9.70
CA LEU A 28 -13.23 28.97 8.63
C LEU A 28 -11.75 28.59 8.78
N LEU A 29 -11.45 27.29 8.72
CA LEU A 29 -10.08 26.73 8.71
C LEU A 29 -9.62 26.35 7.31
N TYR A 30 -10.52 25.87 6.45
CA TYR A 30 -10.21 25.52 5.07
C TYR A 30 -11.47 25.59 4.21
N SER A 31 -11.31 26.00 2.95
CA SER A 31 -12.38 25.97 1.95
C SER A 31 -11.86 25.45 0.62
N SER A 32 -12.71 24.66 -0.03
CA SER A 32 -12.55 24.20 -1.41
C SER A 32 -13.89 24.20 -2.12
N ASP A 33 -13.91 23.78 -3.38
CA ASP A 33 -15.14 23.61 -4.15
C ASP A 33 -15.98 22.41 -3.67
N THR A 34 -15.37 21.45 -2.94
CA THR A 34 -16.03 20.20 -2.53
C THR A 34 -16.44 20.17 -1.06
N TYR A 35 -15.65 20.78 -0.16
CA TYR A 35 -15.95 20.81 1.28
C TYR A 35 -15.31 22.02 1.98
N LYS A 36 -15.79 22.29 3.20
CA LYS A 36 -15.26 23.31 4.11
C LYS A 36 -15.04 22.73 5.49
N VAL A 37 -14.01 23.22 6.18
CA VAL A 37 -13.67 22.87 7.56
C VAL A 37 -13.70 24.16 8.37
N TYR A 38 -14.43 24.14 9.48
CA TYR A 38 -14.55 25.23 10.44
C TYR A 38 -14.00 24.77 11.78
N LYS A 39 -13.89 25.69 12.74
CA LYS A 39 -13.37 25.36 14.08
C LYS A 39 -14.20 24.35 14.86
N ASP A 40 -15.50 24.26 14.60
CA ASP A 40 -16.47 23.45 15.35
C ASP A 40 -17.31 22.53 14.46
N HIS A 41 -17.18 22.60 13.14
CA HIS A 41 -17.93 21.74 12.22
C HIS A 41 -17.22 21.57 10.85
N VAL A 42 -17.70 20.62 10.06
CA VAL A 42 -17.27 20.32 8.69
C VAL A 42 -18.52 20.25 7.81
N THR A 43 -18.47 20.83 6.60
CA THR A 43 -19.56 20.73 5.61
C THR A 43 -19.08 20.19 4.28
N GLN A 44 -19.89 19.33 3.65
CA GLN A 44 -19.70 18.81 2.30
C GLN A 44 -21.06 18.65 1.61
N GLY A 45 -21.41 19.57 0.71
CA GLY A 45 -22.74 19.59 0.10
C GLY A 45 -23.82 19.73 1.17
N GLU A 46 -24.73 18.74 1.23
CA GLU A 46 -25.80 18.67 2.24
C GLU A 46 -25.36 18.02 3.57
N TYR A 47 -24.15 17.46 3.61
CA TYR A 47 -23.61 16.81 4.79
C TYR A 47 -22.88 17.78 5.71
N GLU A 48 -23.07 17.58 7.00
CA GLU A 48 -22.49 18.34 8.09
C GLU A 48 -22.07 17.38 9.22
N ALA A 49 -20.90 17.63 9.80
CA ALA A 49 -20.48 17.09 11.08
C ALA A 49 -20.20 18.22 12.06
N LYS A 50 -20.75 18.15 13.27
CA LYS A 50 -20.69 19.22 14.27
C LYS A 50 -20.16 18.69 15.60
N VAL A 51 -19.33 19.50 16.25
CA VAL A 51 -18.82 19.25 17.60
C VAL A 51 -19.86 19.69 18.61
N VAL A 52 -20.28 18.77 19.48
CA VAL A 52 -21.16 19.07 20.63
C VAL A 52 -20.31 19.35 21.86
N SER A 53 -19.25 18.56 22.06
CA SER A 53 -18.21 18.77 23.08
C SER A 53 -16.92 18.04 22.67
N ASP A 54 -15.84 18.22 23.43
CA ASP A 54 -14.60 17.44 23.24
C ASP A 54 -14.80 15.91 23.35
N LYS A 55 -15.98 15.45 23.78
CA LYS A 55 -16.33 14.03 23.96
C LYS A 55 -17.54 13.58 23.13
N GLU A 56 -18.09 14.46 22.30
CA GLU A 56 -19.31 14.18 21.53
C GLU A 56 -19.33 14.94 20.20
N MET A 57 -19.62 14.23 19.12
CA MET A 57 -19.81 14.78 17.78
C MET A 57 -21.03 14.15 17.13
N THR A 58 -21.68 14.90 16.25
CA THR A 58 -22.80 14.43 15.44
C THR A 58 -22.50 14.61 13.98
N SER A 59 -22.95 13.70 13.12
CA SER A 59 -22.92 13.88 11.68
C SER A 59 -24.18 13.35 11.04
N ASN A 60 -24.65 14.06 10.01
CA ASN A 60 -25.70 13.56 9.12
C ASN A 60 -25.11 12.89 7.86
N TYR A 61 -23.80 12.66 7.80
CA TYR A 61 -23.16 12.07 6.63
C TYR A 61 -23.81 10.72 6.33
N LYS A 62 -24.32 10.62 5.10
CA LYS A 62 -24.87 9.40 4.56
C LYS A 62 -24.10 9.13 3.29
N SER A 63 -23.47 7.97 3.16
CA SER A 63 -22.82 7.65 1.89
C SER A 63 -23.88 7.71 0.78
N PRO A 64 -23.63 8.41 -0.34
CA PRO A 64 -24.51 8.35 -1.51
C PRO A 64 -24.69 6.91 -2.03
N MET A 65 -23.74 6.02 -1.74
CA MET A 65 -23.79 4.61 -2.08
C MET A 65 -24.61 3.76 -1.10
N GLN A 66 -25.08 4.31 0.03
CA GLN A 66 -25.75 3.53 1.07
C GLN A 66 -27.06 2.90 0.62
N ASP A 67 -27.87 3.62 -0.18
CA ASP A 67 -29.11 3.09 -0.76
C ASP A 67 -28.97 2.73 -2.25
N ALA A 68 -27.88 3.16 -2.89
CA ALA A 68 -27.63 2.91 -4.30
C ALA A 68 -27.15 1.46 -4.50
N TYR A 69 -28.11 0.56 -4.71
CA TYR A 69 -27.83 -0.81 -5.12
C TYR A 69 -28.35 -1.03 -6.53
N SER A 70 -27.48 -0.91 -7.53
CA SER A 70 -27.83 -1.08 -8.94
C SER A 70 -28.49 -2.45 -9.19
N ARG A 71 -29.59 -2.47 -9.97
CA ARG A 71 -30.14 -3.73 -10.51
C ARG A 71 -29.21 -4.38 -11.52
N ALA A 72 -28.42 -3.57 -12.22
CA ALA A 72 -27.37 -4.06 -13.10
C ALA A 72 -26.18 -4.49 -12.26
N VAL A 73 -25.93 -5.80 -12.21
CA VAL A 73 -24.80 -6.39 -11.49
C VAL A 73 -23.82 -6.95 -12.51
N GLU A 74 -22.57 -6.51 -12.39
CA GLU A 74 -21.44 -7.04 -13.16
C GLU A 74 -20.61 -8.02 -12.33
N PHE A 75 -20.22 -9.12 -12.94
CA PHE A 75 -19.48 -10.20 -12.29
C PHE A 75 -18.66 -11.03 -13.28
N LYS A 76 -17.81 -11.90 -12.74
CA LYS A 76 -17.08 -12.95 -13.45
C LYS A 76 -17.11 -14.23 -12.63
N PHE A 77 -17.05 -15.37 -13.32
CA PHE A 77 -16.69 -16.62 -12.72
C PHE A 77 -15.17 -16.78 -12.66
N SER A 78 -14.75 -17.77 -11.89
CA SER A 78 -13.36 -17.95 -11.52
C SER A 78 -13.10 -19.42 -11.20
N ILE A 79 -12.05 -20.01 -11.74
CA ILE A 79 -11.57 -21.30 -11.26
C ILE A 79 -10.56 -21.05 -10.14
N ASN A 80 -10.70 -21.78 -9.03
CA ASN A 80 -9.78 -21.71 -7.88
C ASN A 80 -9.57 -20.31 -7.26
N GLY A 81 -10.47 -19.36 -7.48
CA GLY A 81 -10.30 -17.98 -6.99
C GLY A 81 -9.30 -17.16 -7.81
N LYS A 82 -9.12 -17.46 -9.10
CA LYS A 82 -8.32 -16.68 -10.06
C LYS A 82 -9.18 -15.90 -11.05
N ASP A 83 -8.70 -14.74 -11.52
CA ASP A 83 -9.36 -13.93 -12.55
C ASP A 83 -9.02 -14.52 -13.93
N ASP A 84 -9.60 -15.69 -14.24
CA ASP A 84 -9.16 -16.61 -15.31
C ASP A 84 -10.26 -17.01 -16.31
N GLU A 85 -11.44 -16.38 -16.25
CA GLU A 85 -12.54 -16.67 -17.17
C GLU A 85 -12.59 -15.74 -18.40
N LEU A 86 -12.76 -14.42 -18.18
CA LEU A 86 -13.03 -13.44 -19.23
C LEU A 86 -11.92 -12.39 -19.40
N PRO A 87 -11.73 -11.84 -20.61
CA PRO A 87 -10.76 -10.78 -20.86
C PRO A 87 -10.91 -9.56 -19.95
N TYR A 88 -9.85 -8.77 -19.84
CA TYR A 88 -9.86 -7.56 -19.02
C TYR A 88 -10.92 -6.55 -19.48
N GLY A 89 -11.70 -6.04 -18.52
CA GLY A 89 -12.77 -5.07 -18.76
C GLY A 89 -14.00 -5.64 -19.47
N ILE A 90 -14.09 -6.97 -19.59
CA ILE A 90 -15.28 -7.68 -20.06
C ILE A 90 -15.83 -8.47 -18.88
N ASN A 91 -17.06 -8.18 -18.49
CA ASN A 91 -17.75 -8.84 -17.38
C ASN A 91 -19.06 -9.44 -17.89
N HIS A 92 -19.59 -10.44 -17.17
CA HIS A 92 -21.00 -10.74 -17.28
C HIS A 92 -21.82 -9.58 -16.72
N ARG A 93 -23.03 -9.38 -17.25
CA ARG A 93 -23.97 -8.37 -16.74
C ARG A 93 -25.38 -8.92 -16.67
N VAL A 94 -25.97 -8.91 -15.48
CA VAL A 94 -27.38 -9.23 -15.26
C VAL A 94 -28.13 -7.98 -14.84
N VAL A 95 -29.38 -7.82 -15.29
CA VAL A 95 -30.33 -6.85 -14.73
C VAL A 95 -31.36 -7.62 -13.91
N ILE A 96 -31.32 -7.40 -12.59
CA ILE A 96 -32.11 -8.18 -11.64
C ILE A 96 -33.50 -7.55 -11.48
N ARG A 97 -34.50 -8.30 -11.97
CA ARG A 97 -35.93 -7.99 -11.84
C ARG A 97 -36.60 -9.11 -11.05
N PRO A 98 -36.65 -9.03 -9.71
CA PRO A 98 -37.10 -10.15 -8.91
C PRO A 98 -38.62 -10.36 -8.98
N GLU A 99 -39.03 -11.62 -9.05
CA GLU A 99 -40.42 -12.06 -8.88
C GLU A 99 -40.55 -12.68 -7.48
N ASN A 100 -41.50 -12.18 -6.68
CA ASN A 100 -41.67 -12.62 -5.28
C ASN A 100 -40.38 -12.55 -4.43
N GLY A 101 -39.53 -11.55 -4.69
CA GLY A 101 -38.27 -11.33 -3.97
C GLY A 101 -37.13 -12.26 -4.38
N ALA A 102 -37.26 -12.99 -5.49
CA ALA A 102 -36.20 -13.86 -6.02
C ALA A 102 -35.96 -13.64 -7.53
N PHE A 103 -34.73 -13.87 -7.96
CA PHE A 103 -34.31 -13.85 -9.37
C PHE A 103 -33.35 -15.01 -9.60
N THR A 104 -33.41 -15.63 -10.78
CA THR A 104 -32.47 -16.67 -11.21
C THR A 104 -31.98 -16.32 -12.61
N THR A 105 -30.67 -16.34 -12.81
CA THR A 105 -30.08 -16.04 -14.11
C THR A 105 -30.43 -17.13 -15.13
N GLU A 106 -30.32 -16.81 -16.42
CA GLU A 106 -30.13 -17.85 -17.43
C GLU A 106 -28.84 -18.63 -17.15
N ILE A 107 -28.72 -19.82 -17.71
CA ILE A 107 -27.50 -20.63 -17.61
C ILE A 107 -26.44 -19.98 -18.50
N MET A 108 -25.41 -19.41 -17.88
CA MET A 108 -24.26 -18.85 -18.59
C MET A 108 -23.20 -19.91 -18.79
N LYS A 109 -22.42 -19.84 -19.85
CA LYS A 109 -21.38 -20.83 -20.14
C LYS A 109 -20.00 -20.28 -19.78
N PHE A 110 -19.21 -21.08 -19.06
CA PHE A 110 -17.89 -20.63 -18.59
C PHE A 110 -16.98 -20.23 -19.76
N GLY A 111 -16.41 -19.03 -19.67
CA GLY A 111 -15.48 -18.48 -20.69
C GLY A 111 -16.17 -17.78 -21.86
N GLU A 112 -17.51 -17.71 -21.89
CA GLU A 112 -18.27 -16.98 -22.90
C GLU A 112 -18.95 -15.77 -22.25
N PRO A 113 -18.65 -14.52 -22.69
CA PRO A 113 -19.27 -13.34 -22.09
C PRO A 113 -20.77 -13.34 -22.37
N TRP A 114 -21.56 -13.05 -21.33
CA TRP A 114 -23.01 -12.96 -21.41
C TRP A 114 -23.48 -11.70 -20.69
N ALA A 115 -24.26 -10.87 -21.37
CA ALA A 115 -24.72 -9.59 -20.84
C ALA A 115 -26.14 -9.28 -21.29
N MET A 116 -26.99 -8.87 -20.35
CA MET A 116 -28.28 -8.25 -20.68
C MET A 116 -28.04 -6.83 -21.21
N GLU A 117 -28.67 -6.48 -22.33
CA GLU A 117 -28.55 -5.16 -22.96
C GLU A 117 -29.44 -4.09 -22.31
N GLU A 118 -30.34 -4.49 -21.40
CA GLU A 118 -31.26 -3.59 -20.72
C GLU A 118 -30.50 -2.44 -20.02
N GLN A 119 -30.83 -1.21 -20.41
CA GLN A 119 -30.36 -0.01 -19.74
C GLN A 119 -31.16 0.17 -18.45
N VAL A 120 -30.45 0.36 -17.35
CA VAL A 120 -31.06 0.58 -16.03
C VAL A 120 -30.91 2.05 -15.69
N ASP A 121 -32.00 2.69 -15.26
CA ASP A 121 -31.92 4.03 -14.70
C ASP A 121 -31.02 3.98 -13.45
N PRO A 122 -30.00 4.85 -13.31
CA PRO A 122 -29.15 4.90 -12.11
C PRO A 122 -29.92 5.04 -10.78
N MET A 123 -31.17 5.51 -10.82
CA MET A 123 -32.06 5.63 -9.67
C MET A 123 -32.99 4.42 -9.46
N ASP A 124 -32.96 3.43 -10.35
CA ASP A 124 -33.74 2.20 -10.26
C ASP A 124 -32.95 1.12 -9.49
N TRP A 125 -33.12 1.13 -8.16
CA TRP A 125 -32.38 0.25 -7.25
C TRP A 125 -33.07 -1.10 -7.05
N LEU A 126 -32.27 -2.12 -6.79
CA LEU A 126 -32.73 -3.45 -6.47
C LEU A 126 -33.49 -3.46 -5.13
N GLU A 127 -34.54 -4.27 -5.01
CA GLU A 127 -35.26 -4.45 -3.75
C GLU A 127 -34.34 -5.06 -2.67
N LYS A 128 -34.54 -4.63 -1.41
CA LYS A 128 -33.76 -5.14 -0.27
C LYS A 128 -33.99 -6.64 -0.06
N ASN A 129 -32.94 -7.35 0.34
CA ASN A 129 -32.95 -8.79 0.62
C ASN A 129 -33.39 -9.65 -0.57
N THR A 130 -33.07 -9.24 -1.80
CA THR A 130 -33.42 -10.01 -3.00
C THR A 130 -32.58 -11.27 -3.11
N LYS A 131 -33.21 -12.44 -3.21
CA LYS A 131 -32.49 -13.70 -3.44
C LYS A 131 -32.12 -13.85 -4.91
N VAL A 132 -30.84 -13.98 -5.22
CA VAL A 132 -30.34 -14.08 -6.59
C VAL A 132 -29.55 -15.36 -6.76
N THR A 133 -30.03 -16.25 -7.63
CA THR A 133 -29.35 -17.49 -8.00
C THR A 133 -28.63 -17.32 -9.33
N PHE A 134 -27.31 -17.52 -9.32
CA PHE A 134 -26.47 -17.56 -10.52
C PHE A 134 -26.30 -19.00 -10.96
N LYS A 135 -26.44 -19.25 -12.28
CA LYS A 135 -26.26 -20.57 -12.90
C LYS A 135 -25.16 -20.54 -13.95
N LEU A 136 -24.27 -21.54 -13.90
CA LEU A 136 -23.10 -21.64 -14.75
C LEU A 136 -22.97 -23.06 -15.32
N ASP A 137 -22.91 -23.17 -16.65
CA ASP A 137 -22.52 -24.38 -17.36
C ASP A 137 -20.98 -24.51 -17.40
N MET A 138 -20.47 -25.49 -16.65
CA MET A 138 -19.04 -25.84 -16.58
C MET A 138 -18.64 -26.94 -17.59
N SER A 139 -19.54 -27.34 -18.50
CA SER A 139 -19.25 -28.35 -19.52
C SER A 139 -17.97 -28.09 -20.32
N PRO A 140 -17.57 -26.85 -20.68
CA PRO A 140 -16.29 -26.61 -21.38
C PRO A 140 -15.07 -27.08 -20.58
N VAL A 141 -15.08 -26.80 -19.28
CA VAL A 141 -13.99 -27.12 -18.35
C VAL A 141 -13.98 -28.61 -18.04
N LEU A 142 -15.15 -29.17 -17.69
CA LEU A 142 -15.29 -30.58 -17.35
C LEU A 142 -14.96 -31.51 -18.53
N ASN A 143 -15.33 -31.12 -19.76
CA ASN A 143 -14.96 -31.87 -20.97
C ASN A 143 -13.46 -31.76 -21.24
N ALA A 144 -12.84 -30.59 -21.07
CA ALA A 144 -11.39 -30.44 -21.19
C ALA A 144 -10.62 -31.33 -20.19
N PHE A 145 -11.10 -31.44 -18.94
CA PHE A 145 -10.53 -32.38 -17.97
C PHE A 145 -10.65 -33.85 -18.39
N LYS A 146 -11.76 -34.25 -19.01
CA LYS A 146 -11.96 -35.63 -19.49
C LYS A 146 -11.07 -35.95 -20.71
N GLU A 147 -10.94 -35.00 -21.64
CA GLU A 147 -10.25 -35.20 -22.92
C GLU A 147 -8.74 -34.98 -22.84
N LYS A 148 -8.32 -33.92 -22.15
CA LYS A 148 -6.92 -33.44 -22.11
C LYS A 148 -6.26 -33.62 -20.74
N GLY A 149 -7.05 -33.83 -19.69
CA GLY A 149 -6.58 -33.83 -18.30
C GLY A 149 -6.42 -32.43 -17.68
N TYR A 150 -6.63 -31.36 -18.45
CA TYR A 150 -6.52 -29.97 -18.02
C TYR A 150 -7.45 -29.06 -18.84
N TYR A 151 -7.82 -27.92 -18.26
CA TYR A 151 -8.43 -26.79 -18.95
C TYR A 151 -7.36 -25.73 -19.20
N GLU A 152 -7.42 -25.05 -20.34
CA GLU A 152 -6.51 -23.96 -20.69
C GLU A 152 -7.33 -22.67 -20.61
N ASP A 153 -6.91 -21.75 -19.74
CA ASP A 153 -7.62 -20.50 -19.49
C ASP A 153 -7.38 -19.46 -20.60
N LEU A 154 -7.98 -18.27 -20.47
CA LEU A 154 -7.84 -17.20 -21.47
C LEU A 154 -6.41 -16.64 -21.62
N HIS A 155 -5.54 -16.93 -20.66
CA HIS A 155 -4.14 -16.54 -20.63
C HIS A 155 -3.22 -17.63 -21.20
N GLY A 156 -3.76 -18.81 -21.51
CA GLY A 156 -3.00 -19.99 -21.95
C GLY A 156 -2.43 -20.80 -20.79
N ASP A 157 -2.79 -20.47 -19.54
CA ASP A 157 -2.38 -21.21 -18.36
C ASP A 157 -3.22 -22.49 -18.22
N LYS A 158 -2.55 -23.58 -17.83
CA LYS A 158 -3.19 -24.89 -17.68
C LYS A 158 -3.62 -25.11 -16.24
N ILE A 159 -4.91 -25.35 -16.06
CA ILE A 159 -5.51 -25.79 -14.80
C ILE A 159 -5.73 -27.30 -14.92
N TYR A 160 -4.94 -28.09 -14.21
CA TYR A 160 -5.07 -29.54 -14.26
C TYR A 160 -6.22 -30.00 -13.37
N LYS A 161 -6.84 -31.12 -13.75
CA LYS A 161 -7.97 -31.70 -13.00
C LYS A 161 -7.65 -31.92 -11.51
N ASP A 162 -6.43 -32.34 -11.20
CA ASP A 162 -6.00 -32.61 -9.82
C ASP A 162 -5.84 -31.33 -8.97
N ASP A 163 -5.70 -30.17 -9.62
CA ASP A 163 -5.58 -28.86 -8.97
C ASP A 163 -6.92 -28.12 -8.92
N PHE A 164 -7.99 -28.65 -9.51
CA PHE A 164 -9.32 -28.05 -9.47
C PHE A 164 -9.94 -28.16 -8.07
N LYS A 165 -10.14 -27.02 -7.41
CA LYS A 165 -10.76 -26.90 -6.08
C LYS A 165 -12.22 -26.50 -6.15
N GLY A 166 -12.59 -25.74 -7.18
CA GLY A 166 -13.95 -25.23 -7.35
C GLY A 166 -14.04 -24.11 -8.36
N VAL A 167 -15.28 -23.72 -8.63
CA VAL A 167 -15.62 -22.51 -9.39
C VAL A 167 -16.31 -21.52 -8.47
N PHE A 168 -15.93 -20.26 -8.60
CA PHE A 168 -16.33 -19.16 -7.74
C PHE A 168 -16.89 -18.02 -8.57
N ILE A 169 -17.52 -17.05 -7.91
CA ILE A 169 -18.03 -15.83 -8.52
C ILE A 169 -17.49 -14.59 -7.80
N ALA A 170 -17.01 -13.63 -8.57
CA ALA A 170 -16.55 -12.31 -8.14
C ALA A 170 -17.36 -11.23 -8.84
N GLY A 171 -17.61 -10.08 -8.22
CA GLY A 171 -18.44 -9.06 -8.84
C GLY A 171 -18.49 -7.74 -8.09
N GLY A 172 -19.09 -6.74 -8.74
CA GLY A 172 -19.06 -5.34 -8.29
C GLY A 172 -20.18 -4.93 -7.36
N SER A 173 -20.97 -5.87 -6.83
CA SER A 173 -22.12 -5.55 -5.97
C SER A 173 -22.24 -6.54 -4.81
N ALA A 174 -22.30 -6.00 -3.58
CA ALA A 174 -22.27 -6.80 -2.35
C ALA A 174 -23.45 -7.80 -2.27
N PRO A 175 -23.21 -9.08 -1.98
CA PRO A 175 -22.03 -9.58 -1.28
C PRO A 175 -20.86 -10.00 -2.18
N LEU A 176 -20.96 -9.82 -3.50
CA LEU A 176 -19.83 -10.07 -4.40
C LEU A 176 -18.73 -9.01 -4.19
N ARG A 177 -17.48 -9.40 -4.43
CA ARG A 177 -16.30 -8.54 -4.43
C ARG A 177 -15.39 -8.89 -5.60
N TRP A 178 -14.61 -7.94 -6.13
CA TRP A 178 -13.63 -8.21 -7.20
C TRP A 178 -12.31 -8.76 -6.66
N ASP A 179 -12.26 -9.04 -5.36
CA ASP A 179 -11.15 -9.69 -4.70
C ASP A 179 -11.15 -11.21 -4.90
N PHE A 180 -10.80 -11.63 -6.12
CA PHE A 180 -10.66 -13.04 -6.51
C PHE A 180 -9.79 -13.84 -5.54
N GLU A 181 -8.70 -13.23 -5.06
CA GLU A 181 -7.65 -13.92 -4.31
C GLU A 181 -8.07 -14.28 -2.88
N ASN A 182 -9.13 -13.64 -2.38
CA ASN A 182 -9.75 -13.93 -1.09
C ASN A 182 -11.19 -14.46 -1.23
N LEU A 183 -11.57 -15.02 -2.38
CA LEU A 183 -12.81 -15.79 -2.50
C LEU A 183 -12.70 -17.07 -1.64
N SER A 184 -13.83 -17.45 -1.08
CA SER A 184 -13.96 -18.54 -0.11
C SER A 184 -15.13 -19.45 -0.47
N GLU A 185 -15.42 -20.43 0.38
CA GLU A 185 -16.62 -21.27 0.25
C GLU A 185 -17.93 -20.46 0.18
N ARG A 186 -17.93 -19.21 0.67
CA ARG A 186 -19.08 -18.29 0.59
C ARG A 186 -19.42 -17.88 -0.83
N GLU A 187 -18.44 -17.92 -1.73
CA GLU A 187 -18.56 -17.51 -3.13
C GLU A 187 -18.43 -18.71 -4.09
N GLN A 188 -18.33 -19.93 -3.57
CA GLN A 188 -18.13 -21.14 -4.36
C GLN A 188 -19.45 -21.72 -4.87
N LEU A 189 -19.60 -21.84 -6.18
CA LEU A 189 -20.76 -22.48 -6.78
C LEU A 189 -20.69 -24.01 -6.60
N GLN A 190 -21.86 -24.64 -6.59
CA GLN A 190 -22.01 -26.07 -6.33
C GLN A 190 -22.82 -26.74 -7.45
N ASP A 191 -22.35 -27.90 -7.89
CA ASP A 191 -23.09 -28.82 -8.77
C ASP A 191 -23.62 -29.97 -7.91
N LYS A 192 -24.90 -29.89 -7.52
CA LYS A 192 -25.49 -30.78 -6.50
C LYS A 192 -25.98 -32.11 -7.07
N ASP A 193 -26.38 -32.13 -8.34
CA ASP A 193 -26.91 -33.31 -9.02
C ASP A 193 -25.91 -33.93 -10.01
N GLY A 194 -24.77 -33.28 -10.26
CA GLY A 194 -23.67 -33.79 -11.06
C GLY A 194 -23.90 -33.63 -12.57
N ASP A 195 -24.80 -32.74 -12.97
CA ASP A 195 -25.15 -32.52 -14.38
C ASP A 195 -24.20 -31.55 -15.12
N GLY A 196 -23.29 -30.91 -14.37
CA GLY A 196 -22.33 -29.93 -14.88
C GLY A 196 -22.79 -28.47 -14.79
N ILE A 197 -23.99 -28.22 -14.24
CA ILE A 197 -24.52 -26.89 -13.97
C ILE A 197 -24.25 -26.52 -12.50
N TYR A 198 -23.42 -25.52 -12.31
CA TYR A 198 -23.02 -25.01 -11.01
C TYR A 198 -23.92 -23.85 -10.61
N GLU A 199 -24.37 -23.84 -9.36
CA GLU A 199 -25.27 -22.82 -8.85
C GLU A 199 -24.81 -22.23 -7.52
N ILE A 200 -25.11 -20.95 -7.30
CA ILE A 200 -24.98 -20.28 -6.01
C ILE A 200 -26.11 -19.27 -5.84
N THR A 201 -26.60 -19.12 -4.62
CA THR A 201 -27.63 -18.14 -4.28
C THR A 201 -27.10 -17.13 -3.26
N PHE A 202 -27.21 -15.84 -3.58
CA PHE A 202 -26.91 -14.75 -2.66
C PHE A 202 -28.18 -14.02 -2.23
N VAL A 203 -28.12 -13.37 -1.08
CA VAL A 203 -29.08 -12.31 -0.71
C VAL A 203 -28.43 -10.98 -1.08
N MET A 204 -28.87 -10.41 -2.20
CA MET A 204 -28.42 -9.12 -2.73
C MET A 204 -29.17 -7.96 -2.06
N ASN A 205 -28.53 -6.80 -1.99
CA ASN A 205 -29.04 -5.61 -1.30
C ASN A 205 -29.53 -5.92 0.14
N ALA A 206 -28.78 -6.76 0.86
CA ALA A 206 -29.03 -6.97 2.28
C ALA A 206 -28.63 -5.70 3.05
N PRO A 207 -29.48 -5.18 3.96
CA PRO A 207 -29.10 -4.07 4.82
C PRO A 207 -27.89 -4.47 5.67
N ASP A 208 -26.79 -3.73 5.53
CA ASP A 208 -25.60 -3.91 6.34
C ASP A 208 -25.55 -2.80 7.41
N PRO A 209 -25.94 -3.10 8.67
CA PRO A 209 -25.87 -2.12 9.75
C PRO A 209 -24.42 -1.75 10.10
N GLU A 210 -23.41 -2.56 9.75
CA GLU A 210 -22.00 -2.29 10.03
C GLU A 210 -21.37 -1.29 9.04
N LYS A 211 -21.98 -1.11 7.86
CA LYS A 211 -21.57 -0.09 6.87
C LYS A 211 -22.18 1.30 7.11
N GLN A 212 -23.07 1.43 8.09
CA GLN A 212 -23.65 2.73 8.46
C GLN A 212 -22.80 3.40 9.53
N THR A 213 -22.35 4.63 9.27
CA THR A 213 -21.75 5.45 10.32
C THR A 213 -22.84 5.84 11.32
N SER A 214 -22.57 5.65 12.62
CA SER A 214 -23.45 6.15 13.67
C SER A 214 -23.61 7.66 13.49
N PRO A 215 -24.83 8.24 13.57
CA PRO A 215 -25.03 9.68 13.45
C PRO A 215 -24.45 10.47 14.64
N VAL A 216 -24.04 9.75 15.70
CA VAL A 216 -23.47 10.33 16.92
C VAL A 216 -22.28 9.49 17.37
N TRP A 217 -21.17 10.15 17.65
CA TRP A 217 -20.07 9.60 18.42
C TRP A 217 -20.09 10.18 19.84
N LYS A 218 -19.93 9.30 20.84
CA LYS A 218 -19.73 9.65 22.25
C LYS A 218 -18.54 8.89 22.79
N SER A 219 -17.63 9.60 23.46
CA SER A 219 -16.52 8.95 24.15
C SER A 219 -17.06 7.94 25.18
N SER A 220 -16.55 6.71 25.10
CA SER A 220 -17.00 5.58 25.92
C SER A 220 -15.86 4.84 26.62
N LYS A 221 -14.62 5.05 26.18
CA LYS A 221 -13.43 4.35 26.69
C LYS A 221 -12.69 5.18 27.74
N ASN A 222 -12.00 4.50 28.65
CA ASN A 222 -11.13 5.17 29.61
C ASN A 222 -9.78 5.53 28.96
N ILE A 223 -9.62 6.80 28.61
CA ILE A 223 -8.41 7.35 27.97
C ILE A 223 -7.47 8.06 28.96
N SER A 224 -7.72 7.98 30.27
CA SER A 224 -6.98 8.75 31.30
C SER A 224 -5.48 8.43 31.41
N LYS A 225 -5.04 7.28 30.88
CA LYS A 225 -3.62 6.90 30.86
C LYS A 225 -2.81 7.66 29.79
N TYR A 226 -3.48 8.21 28.78
CA TYR A 226 -2.84 8.87 27.63
C TYR A 226 -2.70 10.39 27.84
N PRO A 227 -1.85 11.07 27.05
CA PRO A 227 -1.75 12.52 27.09
C PRO A 227 -3.08 13.21 26.79
N THR A 228 -3.35 14.33 27.46
CA THR A 228 -4.54 15.15 27.20
C THR A 228 -4.17 16.31 26.30
N PHE A 229 -4.97 16.58 25.27
CA PHE A 229 -4.81 17.73 24.38
C PHE A 229 -6.04 18.63 24.44
N THR A 230 -5.83 19.94 24.48
CA THR A 230 -6.87 20.96 24.38
C THR A 230 -6.38 22.14 23.54
N SER A 231 -7.27 22.74 22.77
CA SER A 231 -6.99 23.92 21.95
C SER A 231 -8.21 24.82 21.81
N ASP A 232 -7.99 26.01 21.26
CA ASP A 232 -9.06 26.95 20.88
C ASP A 232 -9.89 26.47 19.65
N ILE A 233 -9.66 25.25 19.16
CA ILE A 233 -10.33 24.65 18.01
C ILE A 233 -11.07 23.38 18.47
N PRO A 234 -12.38 23.48 18.81
CA PRO A 234 -13.17 22.36 19.32
C PRO A 234 -13.11 21.08 18.46
N LEU A 235 -13.08 21.22 17.13
CA LEU A 235 -12.99 20.10 16.20
C LEU A 235 -11.75 19.23 16.44
N ILE A 236 -10.59 19.84 16.64
CA ILE A 236 -9.34 19.10 16.86
C ILE A 236 -9.36 18.42 18.24
N ASN A 237 -9.96 19.07 19.25
CA ASN A 237 -10.09 18.48 20.58
C ASN A 237 -10.97 17.20 20.52
N ALA A 238 -12.13 17.29 19.87
CA ALA A 238 -13.05 16.16 19.74
C ALA A 238 -12.44 15.02 18.92
N LEU A 239 -11.79 15.32 17.78
CA LEU A 239 -11.14 14.31 16.94
C LEU A 239 -9.94 13.64 17.62
N TYR A 240 -9.19 14.35 18.46
CA TYR A 240 -8.14 13.74 19.29
C TYR A 240 -8.72 12.76 20.31
N ASN A 241 -9.83 13.12 20.97
CA ASN A 241 -10.51 12.22 21.90
C ASN A 241 -11.12 10.99 21.17
N LEU A 242 -11.65 11.18 19.96
CA LEU A 242 -12.10 10.08 19.08
C LEU A 242 -10.96 9.10 18.81
N ALA A 243 -9.83 9.59 18.31
CA ALA A 243 -8.65 8.76 18.02
C ALA A 243 -8.12 8.02 19.26
N LEU A 244 -8.13 8.64 20.45
CA LEU A 244 -7.76 7.95 21.69
C LEU A 244 -8.78 6.89 22.13
N ASN A 245 -10.08 7.08 21.88
CA ASN A 245 -11.08 6.07 22.18
C ASN A 245 -10.89 4.84 21.30
N GLU A 246 -10.65 5.05 20.00
CA GLU A 246 -10.33 3.99 19.04
C GLU A 246 -9.01 3.28 19.40
N LEU A 247 -7.97 4.03 19.81
CA LEU A 247 -6.71 3.43 20.28
C LEU A 247 -6.89 2.47 21.48
N VAL A 248 -7.85 2.76 22.38
CA VAL A 248 -8.19 1.83 23.48
C VAL A 248 -8.89 0.57 22.95
N ALA A 249 -9.70 0.71 21.90
CA ALA A 249 -10.36 -0.43 21.24
C ALA A 249 -9.35 -1.30 20.47
N ASP A 250 -8.32 -0.67 19.89
CA ASP A 250 -7.24 -1.31 19.12
C ASP A 250 -6.15 -1.96 19.99
N SER A 251 -6.59 -2.75 20.96
CA SER A 251 -5.72 -3.44 21.90
C SER A 251 -6.06 -4.93 21.96
N GLU A 252 -5.06 -5.77 21.71
CA GLU A 252 -5.20 -7.22 21.84
C GLU A 252 -4.86 -7.71 23.26
N THR A 253 -5.39 -8.88 23.60
CA THR A 253 -5.22 -9.51 24.93
C THR A 253 -3.78 -9.97 25.20
N ASP A 254 -3.00 -10.25 24.16
CA ASP A 254 -1.58 -10.63 24.27
C ASP A 254 -0.64 -9.41 24.42
N GLY A 255 -1.21 -8.22 24.58
CA GLY A 255 -0.45 -6.99 24.79
C GLY A 255 0.10 -6.36 23.53
N THR A 256 -0.35 -6.78 22.34
CA THR A 256 -0.07 -6.06 21.09
C THR A 256 -1.16 -5.04 20.75
N PHE A 257 -0.89 -4.18 19.78
CA PHE A 257 -1.97 -3.43 19.12
C PHE A 257 -2.79 -4.37 18.22
N ARG A 258 -4.02 -3.93 17.92
CA ARG A 258 -4.84 -4.40 16.80
C ARG A 258 -4.69 -3.41 15.64
N THR A 259 -4.77 -3.89 14.40
CA THR A 259 -4.60 -3.06 13.20
C THR A 259 -5.85 -2.24 12.83
N GLY A 260 -7.04 -2.75 13.15
CA GLY A 260 -8.29 -2.00 13.12
C GLY A 260 -9.47 -2.91 13.47
N LYS A 261 -10.70 -2.36 13.48
CA LYS A 261 -11.91 -3.12 13.83
C LYS A 261 -12.09 -4.41 13.02
N GLU A 262 -11.85 -4.35 11.70
CA GLU A 262 -11.96 -5.50 10.80
C GLU A 262 -10.65 -6.32 10.68
N TRP A 263 -9.55 -5.77 11.20
CA TRP A 263 -8.19 -6.30 11.03
C TRP A 263 -7.55 -6.67 12.38
N GLY A 264 -7.80 -7.90 12.82
CA GLY A 264 -7.22 -8.46 14.03
C GLY A 264 -5.70 -8.69 13.96
N GLY A 265 -5.03 -8.61 15.10
CA GLY A 265 -3.59 -8.89 15.21
C GLY A 265 -2.69 -7.75 14.76
N VAL A 266 -1.42 -8.08 14.48
CA VAL A 266 -0.36 -7.13 14.13
C VAL A 266 0.14 -7.48 12.73
N TRP A 267 0.39 -6.49 11.88
CA TRP A 267 1.14 -6.62 10.62
C TRP A 267 2.35 -5.69 10.63
N THR A 268 3.44 -6.09 9.98
CA THR A 268 4.75 -5.44 10.14
C THR A 268 4.72 -3.98 9.72
N ARG A 269 4.15 -3.67 8.55
CA ARG A 269 4.01 -2.29 8.08
C ARG A 269 3.10 -1.47 8.97
N ASP A 270 1.95 -2.05 9.29
CA ASP A 270 0.84 -1.37 9.94
C ASP A 270 1.22 -0.80 11.27
N ILE A 271 1.85 -1.66 12.08
CA ILE A 271 2.35 -1.23 13.37
C ILE A 271 3.53 -0.26 13.22
N SER A 272 4.43 -0.51 12.26
CA SER A 272 5.68 0.22 12.18
C SER A 272 5.48 1.70 11.88
N TYR A 273 4.71 2.00 10.86
CA TYR A 273 4.45 3.38 10.51
C TYR A 273 3.49 4.07 11.48
N SER A 274 2.55 3.35 12.11
CA SER A 274 1.70 3.90 13.17
C SER A 274 2.53 4.31 14.41
N ILE A 275 3.55 3.52 14.76
CA ILE A 275 4.54 3.86 15.80
C ILE A 275 5.29 5.15 15.47
N VAL A 276 5.74 5.29 14.22
CA VAL A 276 6.46 6.50 13.77
C VAL A 276 5.56 7.74 13.82
N LEU A 277 4.28 7.60 13.48
CA LEU A 277 3.29 8.68 13.50
C LEU A 277 2.98 9.17 14.92
N SER A 278 2.61 8.27 15.84
CA SER A 278 2.27 8.67 17.21
C SER A 278 2.38 7.59 18.29
N LEU A 279 2.30 6.28 17.96
CA LEU A 279 2.17 5.25 19.00
C LEU A 279 3.40 5.10 19.90
N SER A 280 4.60 5.47 19.42
CA SER A 280 5.80 5.48 20.26
C SER A 280 5.66 6.40 21.48
N ILE A 281 4.99 7.55 21.32
CA ILE A 281 4.74 8.53 22.38
C ILE A 281 3.61 8.05 23.30
N LEU A 282 2.61 7.35 22.74
CA LEU A 282 1.37 7.01 23.44
C LEU A 282 1.45 5.72 24.27
N ASP A 283 2.05 4.66 23.73
CA ASP A 283 2.16 3.36 24.39
C ASP A 283 3.43 2.60 23.91
N PRO A 284 4.63 3.04 24.31
CA PRO A 284 5.90 2.46 23.85
C PRO A 284 6.07 0.99 24.25
N ASP A 285 5.50 0.56 25.38
CA ASP A 285 5.60 -0.83 25.83
C ASP A 285 4.80 -1.77 24.91
N ARG A 286 3.59 -1.37 24.52
CA ARG A 286 2.78 -2.08 23.52
C ARG A 286 3.46 -2.06 22.15
N ALA A 287 4.12 -0.96 21.80
CA ALA A 287 4.91 -0.86 20.56
C ALA A 287 6.05 -1.88 20.54
N ILE A 288 6.86 -1.98 21.61
CA ILE A 288 7.92 -2.99 21.75
C ILE A 288 7.34 -4.41 21.64
N THR A 289 6.24 -4.68 22.34
CA THR A 289 5.58 -6.01 22.34
C THR A 289 5.12 -6.40 20.94
N SER A 290 4.50 -5.46 20.22
CA SER A 290 4.03 -5.66 18.85
C SER A 290 5.19 -5.84 17.86
N LEU A 291 6.27 -5.05 17.99
CA LEU A 291 7.46 -5.20 17.15
C LEU A 291 8.16 -6.54 17.38
N ARG A 292 8.26 -7.03 18.61
CA ARG A 292 8.83 -8.36 18.91
C ARG A 292 8.04 -9.51 18.27
N LYS A 293 6.71 -9.37 18.15
CA LYS A 293 5.85 -10.35 17.44
C LYS A 293 6.25 -10.52 15.98
N LYS A 294 6.90 -9.51 15.39
CA LYS A 294 7.34 -9.45 13.98
C LYS A 294 8.82 -9.79 13.79
N VAL A 295 9.40 -10.58 14.70
CA VAL A 295 10.78 -11.02 14.61
C VAL A 295 10.86 -12.55 14.66
N LYS A 296 11.56 -13.15 13.70
CA LYS A 296 11.94 -14.58 13.71
C LYS A 296 13.42 -14.71 13.35
N ARG A 297 14.15 -15.58 14.06
CA ARG A 297 15.62 -15.76 13.87
C ARG A 297 16.42 -14.46 13.96
N ASN A 298 16.01 -13.52 14.84
CA ASN A 298 16.57 -12.17 14.94
C ASN A 298 16.57 -11.40 13.60
N ARG A 299 15.53 -11.57 12.79
CA ARG A 299 15.26 -10.84 11.54
C ARG A 299 13.82 -10.42 11.52
N VAL A 300 13.53 -9.34 10.80
CA VAL A 300 12.16 -8.85 10.65
C VAL A 300 11.38 -9.79 9.72
N ILE A 301 10.17 -10.17 10.13
CA ILE A 301 9.22 -10.90 9.29
C ILE A 301 8.61 -9.90 8.30
N GLN A 302 8.49 -10.27 7.03
CA GLN A 302 7.64 -9.55 6.09
C GLN A 302 6.22 -10.13 6.16
N ASP A 303 5.24 -9.29 6.46
CA ASP A 303 3.81 -9.56 6.30
C ASP A 303 2.99 -8.26 6.26
N THR A 304 1.92 -8.18 5.47
CA THR A 304 1.55 -9.02 4.30
C THR A 304 2.42 -8.69 3.07
N GLY A 305 2.26 -9.44 1.96
CA GLY A 305 2.96 -9.15 0.70
C GLY A 305 2.76 -10.21 -0.38
N SER A 306 2.79 -9.79 -1.64
CA SER A 306 2.56 -10.64 -2.82
C SER A 306 3.49 -11.87 -2.86
N GLY A 307 2.98 -13.03 -3.30
CA GLY A 307 3.81 -14.18 -3.67
C GLY A 307 4.57 -14.87 -2.53
N GLY A 308 4.08 -14.76 -1.30
CA GLY A 308 4.76 -15.28 -0.12
C GLY A 308 5.67 -14.26 0.56
N ALA A 309 5.34 -12.97 0.45
CA ALA A 309 5.98 -11.87 1.12
C ALA A 309 7.48 -11.76 0.78
N TRP A 310 8.39 -11.95 1.73
CA TRP A 310 9.83 -11.80 1.46
C TRP A 310 10.39 -12.96 0.61
N PRO A 311 11.09 -12.68 -0.49
CA PRO A 311 11.71 -11.41 -0.85
C PRO A 311 10.95 -10.60 -1.91
N VAL A 312 9.76 -11.05 -2.35
CA VAL A 312 8.93 -10.34 -3.33
C VAL A 312 8.60 -8.94 -2.83
N SER A 313 8.18 -8.83 -1.56
CA SER A 313 8.11 -7.58 -0.81
C SER A 313 9.29 -7.51 0.15
N SER A 314 9.92 -6.34 0.26
CA SER A 314 11.16 -6.13 1.06
C SER A 314 11.08 -4.93 2.00
N ASP A 315 9.92 -4.30 2.08
CA ASP A 315 9.68 -3.12 2.93
C ASP A 315 9.47 -3.46 4.42
N ARG A 316 9.69 -4.71 4.83
CA ARG A 316 9.84 -5.13 6.24
C ARG A 316 10.76 -4.21 7.05
N MET A 317 11.69 -3.54 6.38
CA MET A 317 12.60 -2.58 6.99
C MET A 317 11.92 -1.34 7.57
N THR A 318 10.61 -1.12 7.32
CA THR A 318 9.78 -0.16 8.08
C THR A 318 9.84 -0.40 9.59
N TRP A 319 10.04 -1.65 10.01
CA TRP A 319 10.30 -2.03 11.41
C TRP A 319 11.49 -1.28 12.02
N ALA A 320 12.52 -0.99 11.23
CA ALA A 320 13.68 -0.23 11.71
C ALA A 320 13.29 1.20 12.09
N LEU A 321 12.40 1.84 11.31
CA LEU A 321 11.88 3.19 11.57
C LEU A 321 11.18 3.22 12.93
N ALA A 322 10.29 2.25 13.16
CA ALA A 322 9.52 2.11 14.37
C ALA A 322 10.40 1.84 15.59
N ALA A 323 11.32 0.88 15.47
CA ALA A 323 12.21 0.49 16.55
C ALA A 323 13.15 1.62 16.98
N TRP A 324 13.66 2.40 16.01
CA TRP A 324 14.42 3.62 16.29
C TRP A 324 13.55 4.65 17.00
N ASN A 325 12.31 4.88 16.53
CA ASN A 325 11.43 5.87 17.14
C ASN A 325 11.09 5.53 18.60
N VAL A 326 10.85 4.24 18.90
CA VAL A 326 10.68 3.75 20.28
C VAL A 326 11.93 4.02 21.13
N PHE A 327 13.13 3.75 20.62
CA PHE A 327 14.36 4.09 21.35
C PHE A 327 14.47 5.61 21.58
N SER A 328 14.23 6.43 20.55
CA SER A 328 14.29 7.89 20.64
C SER A 328 13.33 8.50 21.66
N VAL A 329 12.20 7.85 21.97
CA VAL A 329 11.25 8.37 22.99
C VAL A 329 11.44 7.78 24.38
N THR A 330 12.04 6.58 24.48
CA THR A 330 12.22 5.87 25.77
C THR A 330 13.62 5.99 26.36
N GLY A 331 14.64 6.11 25.53
CA GLY A 331 16.05 5.97 25.93
C GLY A 331 16.46 4.54 26.31
N ASP A 332 15.63 3.53 26.03
CA ASP A 332 15.87 2.14 26.44
C ASP A 332 17.06 1.52 25.67
N LYS A 333 18.20 1.42 26.35
CA LYS A 333 19.43 0.83 25.81
C LYS A 333 19.35 -0.68 25.60
N ALA A 334 18.50 -1.39 26.36
CA ALA A 334 18.30 -2.82 26.17
C ALA A 334 17.52 -3.07 24.86
N TRP A 335 16.43 -2.31 24.67
CA TRP A 335 15.70 -2.30 23.40
C TRP A 335 16.60 -1.92 22.22
N LEU A 336 17.40 -0.85 22.34
CA LEU A 336 18.35 -0.45 21.30
C LEU A 336 19.26 -1.60 20.86
N LYS A 337 19.83 -2.34 21.82
CA LYS A 337 20.75 -3.46 21.53
C LYS A 337 20.03 -4.62 20.83
N GLU A 338 18.81 -4.93 21.26
CA GLU A 338 17.96 -5.95 20.62
C GLU A 338 17.58 -5.54 19.20
N ALA A 339 17.04 -4.33 19.03
CA ALA A 339 16.62 -3.77 17.76
C ALA A 339 17.77 -3.68 16.76
N TYR A 340 18.94 -3.19 17.19
CA TYR A 340 20.13 -3.13 16.33
C TYR A 340 20.48 -4.50 15.75
N LYS A 341 20.46 -5.55 16.58
CA LYS A 341 20.75 -6.92 16.12
C LYS A 341 19.74 -7.39 15.07
N VAL A 342 18.46 -7.11 15.27
CA VAL A 342 17.39 -7.48 14.32
C VAL A 342 17.55 -6.74 13.00
N ILE A 343 17.77 -5.42 13.07
CA ILE A 343 17.92 -4.54 11.90
C ILE A 343 19.18 -4.93 11.12
N SER A 344 20.33 -5.06 11.78
CA SER A 344 21.59 -5.40 11.11
C SER A 344 21.48 -6.73 10.37
N ASN A 345 20.95 -7.78 11.01
CA ASN A 345 20.81 -9.09 10.36
C ASN A 345 19.86 -9.05 9.15
N SER A 346 18.80 -8.25 9.22
CA SER A 346 17.84 -8.12 8.13
C SER A 346 18.47 -7.37 6.95
N ILE A 347 19.24 -6.30 7.20
CA ILE A 347 20.02 -5.59 6.18
C ILE A 347 21.03 -6.53 5.51
N GLU A 348 21.74 -7.37 6.29
CA GLU A 348 22.71 -8.30 5.71
C GLU A 348 22.06 -9.32 4.77
N ASP A 349 20.90 -9.87 5.13
CA ASP A 349 20.16 -10.78 4.24
C ASP A 349 19.67 -10.01 2.99
N ASP A 350 19.14 -8.81 3.16
CA ASP A 350 18.60 -8.00 2.06
C ASP A 350 19.70 -7.57 1.06
N MET A 351 20.91 -7.28 1.54
CA MET A 351 22.06 -6.98 0.67
C MET A 351 22.50 -8.16 -0.21
N LEU A 352 22.12 -9.39 0.15
CA LEU A 352 22.41 -10.59 -0.63
C LEU A 352 21.24 -11.01 -1.53
N VAL A 353 20.01 -10.69 -1.12
CA VAL A 353 18.79 -11.23 -1.74
C VAL A 353 18.03 -10.20 -2.58
N VAL A 354 18.00 -8.93 -2.19
CA VAL A 354 17.21 -7.89 -2.87
C VAL A 354 18.04 -6.74 -3.41
N TYR A 355 19.34 -6.66 -3.13
CA TYR A 355 20.19 -5.62 -3.71
C TYR A 355 20.38 -5.82 -5.22
N ASP A 356 20.07 -4.80 -6.02
CA ASP A 356 20.29 -4.79 -7.46
C ASP A 356 21.62 -4.10 -7.79
N ALA A 357 22.64 -4.90 -8.12
CA ALA A 357 23.98 -4.37 -8.40
C ALA A 357 24.05 -3.50 -9.68
N GLU A 358 23.09 -3.62 -10.61
CA GLU A 358 23.06 -2.84 -11.85
C GLU A 358 22.70 -1.37 -11.60
N THR A 359 21.73 -1.14 -10.71
CA THR A 359 21.23 0.21 -10.38
C THR A 359 21.73 0.73 -9.03
N GLY A 360 22.17 -0.16 -8.14
CA GLY A 360 22.47 0.13 -6.74
C GLY A 360 21.21 0.35 -5.88
N LEU A 361 20.02 0.04 -6.42
CA LEU A 361 18.75 0.10 -5.70
C LEU A 361 18.43 -1.25 -5.05
N MET A 362 17.45 -1.25 -4.15
CA MET A 362 16.84 -2.41 -3.53
C MET A 362 15.58 -2.81 -4.31
N ARG A 363 15.44 -4.10 -4.53
CA ARG A 363 14.31 -4.75 -5.18
C ARG A 363 13.17 -5.00 -4.23
N GLY A 364 11.97 -5.03 -4.77
CA GLY A 364 10.78 -5.51 -4.11
C GLY A 364 9.54 -4.67 -4.38
N GLU A 365 8.41 -5.20 -3.95
CA GLU A 365 7.12 -4.56 -4.02
C GLU A 365 7.11 -3.17 -3.39
N SER A 366 6.25 -2.30 -3.91
CA SER A 366 6.04 -0.97 -3.40
C SER A 366 5.54 -1.00 -1.97
N SER A 367 6.17 -0.21 -1.10
CA SER A 367 5.79 -0.20 0.31
C SER A 367 4.31 0.14 0.47
N PHE A 368 3.64 -0.62 1.32
CA PHE A 368 2.19 -0.66 1.59
C PHE A 368 1.24 -0.97 0.44
N LEU A 369 1.65 -0.77 -0.80
CA LEU A 369 0.85 -0.99 -2.00
C LEU A 369 0.89 -2.46 -2.43
N ASP A 370 0.65 -3.36 -1.48
CA ASP A 370 0.90 -4.81 -1.55
C ASP A 370 -0.21 -5.61 -2.23
N TRP A 371 -1.17 -4.92 -2.83
CA TRP A 371 -2.15 -5.54 -3.71
C TRP A 371 -1.80 -5.27 -5.16
N ARG A 372 -1.04 -6.19 -5.77
CA ARG A 372 -0.50 -6.11 -7.14
C ARG A 372 -1.44 -5.45 -8.14
N LYS A 373 -2.70 -5.89 -8.21
CA LYS A 373 -3.69 -5.43 -9.21
C LYS A 373 -4.02 -3.93 -9.08
N GLN A 374 -3.80 -3.35 -7.91
CA GLN A 374 -4.09 -1.95 -7.62
C GLN A 374 -2.98 -0.99 -8.08
N THR A 375 -1.74 -1.46 -8.25
CA THR A 375 -0.60 -0.55 -8.48
C THR A 375 0.38 -1.00 -9.54
N TYR A 376 0.27 -2.23 -10.06
CA TYR A 376 1.11 -2.79 -11.10
C TYR A 376 0.30 -3.14 -12.37
N PRO A 377 0.94 -3.16 -13.56
CA PRO A 377 0.27 -3.66 -14.75
C PRO A 377 -0.10 -5.14 -14.59
N ARG A 378 -1.29 -5.51 -15.10
CA ARG A 378 -1.87 -6.85 -14.90
C ARG A 378 -0.98 -8.01 -15.34
N TRP A 379 -0.09 -7.82 -16.31
CA TRP A 379 0.83 -8.86 -16.79
C TRP A 379 1.98 -9.21 -15.84
N MET A 380 2.34 -8.33 -14.89
CA MET A 380 3.47 -8.60 -13.98
C MET A 380 3.12 -9.72 -13.00
N ASP A 381 3.89 -10.81 -13.02
CA ASP A 381 3.82 -11.88 -12.02
C ASP A 381 4.55 -11.43 -10.72
N ASN A 382 4.36 -12.13 -9.60
CA ASN A 382 5.05 -11.89 -8.33
C ASN A 382 6.58 -11.87 -8.48
N ASN A 383 7.13 -12.70 -9.37
CA ASN A 383 8.56 -12.68 -9.66
C ASN A 383 9.01 -11.48 -10.50
N ASP A 384 8.11 -10.87 -11.29
CA ASP A 384 8.36 -9.59 -11.95
C ASP A 384 8.28 -8.44 -10.92
N ILE A 385 7.34 -8.48 -9.97
CA ILE A 385 7.23 -7.52 -8.85
C ILE A 385 8.48 -7.54 -7.97
N TYR A 386 8.98 -8.73 -7.64
CA TYR A 386 10.27 -8.89 -6.95
C TYR A 386 11.34 -8.05 -7.62
N ARG A 387 11.42 -8.03 -8.96
CA ARG A 387 12.45 -7.26 -9.67
C ARG A 387 12.19 -5.75 -9.73
N SER A 388 11.02 -5.26 -9.34
CA SER A 388 10.70 -3.83 -9.39
C SER A 388 11.54 -3.04 -8.39
N LEU A 389 11.81 -1.77 -8.74
CA LEU A 389 12.66 -0.86 -7.97
C LEU A 389 11.83 0.35 -7.56
N ASN A 390 11.18 0.26 -6.40
CA ASN A 390 10.19 1.23 -5.95
C ASN A 390 10.76 2.33 -5.03
N LEU A 391 10.21 3.54 -5.17
CA LEU A 391 10.61 4.71 -4.38
C LEU A 391 10.47 4.47 -2.87
N GLY A 392 9.24 4.25 -2.37
CA GLY A 392 8.97 4.07 -0.94
C GLY A 392 9.85 2.98 -0.31
N THR A 393 9.94 1.81 -0.95
CA THR A 393 10.78 0.69 -0.48
C THR A 393 12.25 1.06 -0.40
N ASN A 394 12.80 1.74 -1.41
CA ASN A 394 14.19 2.19 -1.41
C ASN A 394 14.48 3.28 -0.38
N VAL A 395 13.55 4.23 -0.18
CA VAL A 395 13.67 5.26 0.85
C VAL A 395 13.66 4.64 2.25
N VAL A 396 12.82 3.63 2.49
CA VAL A 396 12.81 2.86 3.74
C VAL A 396 14.13 2.14 3.97
N HIS A 397 14.69 1.46 2.97
CA HIS A 397 16.01 0.83 3.10
C HIS A 397 17.12 1.84 3.38
N PHE A 398 17.09 2.99 2.71
CA PHE A 398 18.03 4.09 2.96
C PHE A 398 17.98 4.54 4.43
N GLU A 399 16.79 4.79 4.96
CA GLU A 399 16.67 5.24 6.34
C GLU A 399 16.98 4.13 7.34
N ALA A 400 16.65 2.86 7.04
CA ALA A 400 17.05 1.73 7.85
C ALA A 400 18.58 1.59 7.98
N MET A 401 19.33 1.86 6.90
CA MET A 401 20.79 1.90 6.93
C MET A 401 21.32 3.09 7.75
N ASN A 402 20.72 4.28 7.65
CA ASN A 402 21.06 5.42 8.52
C ASN A 402 20.78 5.13 10.00
N ILE A 403 19.64 4.49 10.29
CA ILE A 403 19.29 4.03 11.64
C ILE A 403 20.32 3.04 12.15
N ALA A 404 20.67 2.01 11.36
CA ALA A 404 21.69 1.05 11.74
C ALA A 404 23.04 1.74 12.02
N SER A 405 23.41 2.76 11.23
CA SER A 405 24.59 3.58 11.47
C SER A 405 24.52 4.34 12.81
N ARG A 406 23.41 5.04 13.07
CA ARG A 406 23.19 5.77 14.34
C ARG A 406 23.20 4.84 15.55
N MET A 407 22.49 3.72 15.47
CA MET A 407 22.47 2.70 16.52
C MET A 407 23.88 2.13 16.77
N ALA A 408 24.63 1.82 15.71
CA ALA A 408 26.01 1.35 15.82
C ALA A 408 26.91 2.37 16.55
N ASN A 409 26.77 3.67 16.25
CA ASN A 409 27.51 4.72 16.96
C ASN A 409 27.18 4.75 18.45
N VAL A 410 25.89 4.71 18.82
CA VAL A 410 25.46 4.69 20.23
C VAL A 410 25.99 3.44 20.96
N LEU A 411 26.12 2.32 20.25
CA LEU A 411 26.65 1.06 20.78
C LEU A 411 28.19 0.95 20.72
N GLY A 412 28.91 1.98 20.27
CA GLY A 412 30.38 1.98 20.17
C GLY A 412 30.95 1.13 19.03
N LYS A 413 30.16 0.83 17.98
CA LYS A 413 30.51 0.01 16.82
C LYS A 413 30.90 0.85 15.60
N GLY A 414 31.96 1.64 15.72
CA GLY A 414 32.34 2.63 14.69
C GLY A 414 32.57 2.08 13.28
N LYS A 415 33.08 0.84 13.14
CA LYS A 415 33.24 0.20 11.82
C LYS A 415 31.90 -0.09 11.15
N ASP A 416 30.95 -0.62 11.90
CA ASP A 416 29.60 -0.92 11.40
C ASP A 416 28.87 0.37 11.06
N ALA A 417 29.04 1.41 11.89
CA ALA A 417 28.47 2.73 11.64
C ALA A 417 28.95 3.31 10.29
N GLN A 418 30.26 3.31 10.06
CA GLN A 418 30.83 3.78 8.78
C GLN A 418 30.32 2.97 7.58
N ARG A 419 30.23 1.63 7.73
CA ARG A 419 29.74 0.75 6.68
C ARG A 419 28.29 1.07 6.31
N TYR A 420 27.39 1.12 7.30
CA TYR A 420 25.98 1.41 7.04
C TYR A 420 25.76 2.83 6.51
N SER A 421 26.52 3.82 7.00
CA SER A 421 26.49 5.17 6.42
C SER A 421 26.87 5.18 4.94
N THR A 422 27.90 4.41 4.56
CA THR A 422 28.36 4.32 3.16
C THR A 422 27.31 3.64 2.27
N LEU A 423 26.64 2.60 2.78
CA LEU A 423 25.52 1.95 2.07
C LEU A 423 24.36 2.93 1.86
N ALA A 424 23.97 3.67 2.89
CA ALA A 424 22.93 4.69 2.80
C ALA A 424 23.29 5.79 1.78
N ASP A 425 24.51 6.32 1.83
CA ASP A 425 24.97 7.34 0.88
C ASP A 425 24.94 6.87 -0.57
N ASN A 426 25.33 5.61 -0.82
CA ASN A 426 25.27 5.02 -2.15
C ASN A 426 23.83 4.82 -2.61
N LEU A 427 22.95 4.32 -1.74
CA LEU A 427 21.54 4.12 -2.06
C LEU A 427 20.83 5.46 -2.36
N LYS A 428 21.09 6.52 -1.57
CA LYS A 428 20.60 7.87 -1.84
C LYS A 428 21.01 8.38 -3.22
N LYS A 429 22.26 8.15 -3.62
CA LYS A 429 22.75 8.52 -4.97
C LYS A 429 22.02 7.74 -6.05
N SER A 430 21.82 6.43 -5.85
CA SER A 430 21.08 5.59 -6.79
C SER A 430 19.62 6.02 -6.93
N ILE A 431 18.91 6.31 -5.82
CA ILE A 431 17.52 6.82 -5.86
C ILE A 431 17.45 8.11 -6.69
N ASN A 432 18.31 9.08 -6.38
CA ASN A 432 18.36 10.36 -7.08
C ASN A 432 18.74 10.25 -8.56
N LYS A 433 19.52 9.24 -8.93
CA LYS A 433 19.93 9.01 -10.32
C LYS A 433 18.84 8.33 -11.15
N HIS A 434 18.15 7.36 -10.56
CA HIS A 434 17.29 6.43 -11.30
C HIS A 434 15.80 6.78 -11.22
N LEU A 435 15.37 7.45 -10.15
CA LEU A 435 13.94 7.73 -9.91
C LEU A 435 13.58 9.21 -10.05
N TRP A 436 14.51 10.16 -9.94
CA TRP A 436 14.16 11.58 -10.04
C TRP A 436 13.68 11.97 -11.46
N LEU A 437 12.51 12.60 -11.57
CA LEU A 437 11.94 13.06 -12.85
C LEU A 437 12.12 14.58 -12.99
N GLU A 438 13.22 15.02 -13.61
CA GLU A 438 13.54 16.45 -13.74
C GLU A 438 12.41 17.31 -14.33
N LYS A 439 11.63 16.76 -15.28
CA LYS A 439 10.49 17.47 -15.89
C LYS A 439 9.33 17.65 -14.92
N GLU A 440 9.01 16.61 -14.15
CA GLU A 440 7.86 16.59 -13.27
C GLU A 440 8.17 17.21 -11.89
N GLY A 441 9.44 17.23 -11.50
CA GLY A 441 9.95 17.80 -10.24
C GLY A 441 9.56 16.99 -9.00
N TYR A 442 9.39 15.68 -9.19
CA TYR A 442 9.21 14.67 -8.14
C TYR A 442 9.83 13.34 -8.62
N TYR A 443 9.86 12.31 -7.78
CA TYR A 443 10.37 10.99 -8.11
C TYR A 443 9.31 10.10 -8.80
N ALA A 444 9.77 9.20 -9.66
CA ALA A 444 8.96 8.16 -10.24
C ALA A 444 8.56 7.12 -9.18
N GLN A 445 7.32 6.62 -9.27
CA GLN A 445 6.79 5.56 -8.42
C GLN A 445 7.72 4.34 -8.38
N TYR A 446 8.15 3.83 -9.54
CA TYR A 446 9.12 2.73 -9.61
C TYR A 446 9.72 2.55 -11.01
N MET A 447 10.76 1.70 -11.10
CA MET A 447 11.16 1.03 -12.34
C MET A 447 10.63 -0.41 -12.37
N TYR A 448 10.20 -0.87 -13.54
CA TYR A 448 9.60 -2.20 -13.75
C TYR A 448 9.90 -2.76 -15.14
N GLY A 449 9.73 -4.06 -15.32
CA GLY A 449 10.05 -4.77 -16.56
C GLY A 449 10.41 -6.22 -16.29
N ARG A 450 10.84 -6.96 -17.32
CA ARG A 450 11.12 -8.40 -17.20
C ARG A 450 12.56 -8.78 -17.46
N ASN A 451 13.15 -8.48 -18.61
CA ASN A 451 14.60 -8.60 -18.81
C ASN A 451 15.27 -7.25 -18.50
N ASN A 452 14.71 -6.17 -19.06
CA ASN A 452 15.16 -4.80 -18.88
C ASN A 452 14.10 -3.96 -18.16
N MET A 453 14.55 -2.97 -17.41
CA MET A 453 13.68 -2.08 -16.63
C MET A 453 13.39 -0.77 -17.37
N ILE A 454 12.17 -0.27 -17.23
CA ILE A 454 11.74 1.06 -17.65
C ILE A 454 11.12 1.81 -16.47
N VAL A 455 11.29 3.13 -16.44
CA VAL A 455 10.66 4.01 -15.44
C VAL A 455 9.15 4.08 -15.69
N ALA A 456 8.36 3.91 -14.63
CA ALA A 456 6.95 4.32 -14.58
C ALA A 456 6.89 5.76 -14.03
N PRO A 457 6.72 6.79 -14.88
CA PRO A 457 6.73 8.19 -14.44
C PRO A 457 5.38 8.59 -13.83
N LYS A 458 5.00 7.85 -12.81
CA LYS A 458 3.80 8.07 -11.99
C LYS A 458 4.24 8.60 -10.63
N TYR A 459 3.33 9.29 -9.96
CA TYR A 459 3.50 9.78 -8.61
C TYR A 459 3.01 8.74 -7.59
N GLU A 460 3.68 8.66 -6.44
CA GLU A 460 3.29 7.82 -5.30
C GLU A 460 3.55 8.59 -3.99
N ALA A 461 2.49 8.85 -3.23
CA ALA A 461 2.52 9.89 -2.20
C ALA A 461 3.37 9.56 -0.96
N LEU A 462 3.42 8.30 -0.54
CA LEU A 462 4.16 7.93 0.66
C LEU A 462 5.67 8.01 0.39
N GLY A 463 6.16 7.42 -0.71
CA GLY A 463 7.57 7.47 -1.09
C GLY A 463 8.10 8.90 -1.25
N GLU A 464 7.30 9.81 -1.80
CA GLU A 464 7.62 11.24 -1.93
C GLU A 464 7.72 11.93 -0.57
N ALA A 465 6.74 11.68 0.30
CA ALA A 465 6.75 12.21 1.66
C ALA A 465 7.97 11.70 2.44
N LEU A 466 8.25 10.40 2.37
CA LEU A 466 9.40 9.79 3.05
C LEU A 466 10.73 10.30 2.50
N ALA A 467 10.83 10.57 1.19
CA ALA A 467 12.03 11.11 0.57
C ALA A 467 12.39 12.49 1.15
N ILE A 468 11.38 13.33 1.44
CA ILE A 468 11.55 14.61 2.14
C ILE A 468 11.86 14.40 3.62
N ILE A 469 11.09 13.54 4.30
CA ILE A 469 11.20 13.33 5.75
C ILE A 469 12.58 12.79 6.12
N PHE A 470 13.12 11.84 5.37
CA PHE A 470 14.43 11.24 5.64
C PHE A 470 15.58 11.91 4.87
N GLY A 471 15.29 12.91 4.03
CA GLY A 471 16.31 13.72 3.35
C GLY A 471 17.02 12.97 2.22
N VAL A 472 16.29 12.16 1.46
CA VAL A 472 16.75 11.62 0.16
C VAL A 472 16.77 12.74 -0.88
N SER A 473 15.74 13.60 -0.89
CA SER A 473 15.74 14.87 -1.60
C SER A 473 16.51 15.92 -0.80
N ASP A 474 17.22 16.81 -1.50
CA ASP A 474 17.76 18.02 -0.88
C ASP A 474 16.65 19.06 -0.66
N ALA A 475 17.01 20.21 -0.07
CA ALA A 475 16.04 21.24 0.29
C ALA A 475 15.34 21.88 -0.93
N GLU A 476 16.01 21.97 -2.08
CA GLU A 476 15.42 22.54 -3.30
C GLU A 476 14.42 21.56 -3.90
N ARG A 477 14.84 20.31 -4.09
CA ARG A 477 13.97 19.22 -4.56
C ARG A 477 12.78 19.00 -3.63
N SER A 478 12.98 19.09 -2.31
CA SER A 478 11.87 18.93 -1.35
C SER A 478 10.78 19.98 -1.53
N LYS A 479 11.16 21.25 -1.75
CA LYS A 479 10.20 22.31 -2.04
C LYS A 479 9.50 22.08 -3.38
N GLU A 480 10.26 21.63 -4.37
CA GLU A 480 9.74 21.32 -5.70
C GLU A 480 8.70 20.18 -5.66
N ILE A 481 9.00 19.08 -4.96
CA ILE A 481 8.10 17.94 -4.77
C ILE A 481 6.76 18.44 -4.20
N VAL A 482 6.77 19.17 -3.08
CA VAL A 482 5.52 19.65 -2.45
C VAL A 482 4.74 20.60 -3.37
N THR A 483 5.45 21.41 -4.14
CA THR A 483 4.82 22.41 -5.02
C THR A 483 4.26 21.78 -6.31
N LYS A 484 4.87 20.71 -6.83
CA LYS A 484 4.52 20.11 -8.12
C LYS A 484 3.74 18.80 -8.03
N SER A 485 3.78 18.09 -6.89
CA SER A 485 3.07 16.83 -6.74
C SER A 485 1.56 16.98 -6.96
N PRO A 486 0.92 16.06 -7.69
CA PRO A 486 -0.51 16.14 -7.99
C PRO A 486 -1.35 15.87 -6.73
N ILE A 487 -2.08 16.89 -6.26
CA ILE A 487 -3.02 16.75 -5.14
C ILE A 487 -4.45 16.84 -5.67
N VAL A 488 -5.24 15.79 -5.46
CA VAL A 488 -6.66 15.74 -5.89
C VAL A 488 -7.56 16.45 -4.87
N PRO A 489 -8.85 16.75 -5.18
CA PRO A 489 -9.68 17.61 -4.34
C PRO A 489 -9.77 17.18 -2.86
N PHE A 490 -9.78 15.88 -2.59
CA PHE A 490 -9.91 15.35 -1.23
C PHE A 490 -8.58 15.08 -0.52
N GLY A 491 -7.42 15.19 -1.19
CA GLY A 491 -6.11 14.96 -0.59
C GLY A 491 -5.05 14.39 -1.55
N ALA A 492 -3.96 13.89 -0.99
CA ALA A 492 -2.94 13.15 -1.72
C ALA A 492 -3.42 11.73 -1.98
N ALA A 493 -3.75 11.41 -3.24
CA ALA A 493 -4.03 10.05 -3.65
C ALA A 493 -2.77 9.18 -3.52
N CYS A 494 -2.94 7.90 -3.21
CA CYS A 494 -1.81 6.99 -3.01
C CYS A 494 -0.92 6.91 -4.26
N VAL A 495 -1.54 6.91 -5.44
CA VAL A 495 -0.89 6.93 -6.75
C VAL A 495 -1.57 7.93 -7.69
N TYR A 496 -0.84 8.47 -8.68
CA TYR A 496 -1.40 9.33 -9.72
C TYR A 496 -0.58 9.29 -11.03
N PRO A 497 -1.20 9.32 -12.23
CA PRO A 497 -2.63 9.13 -12.47
C PRO A 497 -3.09 7.70 -12.10
N GLN A 498 -4.39 7.56 -11.86
CA GLN A 498 -5.03 6.30 -11.52
C GLN A 498 -5.00 5.30 -12.69
N ILE A 499 -5.14 4.01 -12.36
CA ILE A 499 -5.24 2.89 -13.31
C ILE A 499 -6.71 2.69 -13.71
N PRO A 500 -7.05 2.71 -15.02
CA PRO A 500 -8.44 2.61 -15.46
C PRO A 500 -8.99 1.18 -15.28
N GLY A 501 -10.25 1.06 -14.83
CA GLY A 501 -10.95 -0.23 -14.69
C GLY A 501 -10.53 -1.04 -13.46
N ILE A 502 -9.92 -0.39 -12.47
CA ILE A 502 -9.58 -0.98 -11.17
C ILE A 502 -10.43 -0.29 -10.09
N PRO A 503 -11.25 -1.05 -9.34
CA PRO A 503 -12.03 -0.50 -8.24
C PRO A 503 -11.16 0.19 -7.17
N PRO A 504 -11.68 1.23 -6.49
CA PRO A 504 -10.89 1.99 -5.53
C PRO A 504 -10.41 1.15 -4.33
N TYR A 505 -9.12 1.26 -4.02
CA TYR A 505 -8.53 0.86 -2.72
C TYR A 505 -7.19 1.56 -2.53
N HIS A 506 -6.11 1.01 -3.12
CA HIS A 506 -4.85 1.75 -3.28
C HIS A 506 -4.90 2.63 -4.54
N ASN A 507 -5.36 2.06 -5.65
CA ASN A 507 -5.70 2.84 -6.83
C ASN A 507 -6.91 3.71 -6.51
N ASN A 508 -6.90 4.96 -6.96
CA ASN A 508 -8.02 5.87 -6.80
C ASN A 508 -8.49 6.03 -5.33
N GLY A 509 -7.58 5.80 -4.39
CA GLY A 509 -7.83 5.88 -2.96
C GLY A 509 -6.93 6.90 -2.28
N ILE A 510 -7.48 7.52 -1.23
CA ILE A 510 -6.75 8.37 -0.29
C ILE A 510 -6.77 7.67 1.06
N TRP A 511 -5.58 7.48 1.63
CA TRP A 511 -5.39 6.86 2.93
C TRP A 511 -4.95 7.91 3.93
N PRO A 512 -5.68 8.13 5.04
CA PRO A 512 -5.34 9.18 6.01
C PRO A 512 -3.91 9.10 6.56
N PHE A 513 -3.33 7.90 6.71
CA PHE A 513 -1.95 7.81 7.16
C PHE A 513 -0.95 8.32 6.11
N VAL A 514 -1.18 8.06 4.82
CA VAL A 514 -0.33 8.55 3.72
C VAL A 514 -0.42 10.07 3.68
N GLN A 515 -1.65 10.60 3.82
CA GLN A 515 -1.88 12.03 3.96
C GLN A 515 -1.16 12.61 5.19
N ALA A 516 -1.09 11.89 6.32
CA ALA A 516 -0.37 12.34 7.50
C ALA A 516 1.14 12.44 7.26
N TYR A 517 1.76 11.47 6.58
CA TYR A 517 3.16 11.57 6.16
C TYR A 517 3.37 12.73 5.18
N TRP A 518 2.47 12.91 4.21
CA TRP A 518 2.50 14.06 3.31
C TRP A 518 2.48 15.38 4.08
N ASN A 519 1.60 15.52 5.08
CA ASN A 519 1.50 16.72 5.93
C ASN A 519 2.79 16.98 6.73
N ILE A 520 3.44 15.92 7.22
CA ILE A 520 4.74 16.06 7.90
C ILE A 520 5.81 16.56 6.91
N ALA A 521 5.79 16.09 5.67
CA ALA A 521 6.69 16.58 4.62
C ALA A 521 6.42 18.04 4.23
N THR A 522 5.14 18.44 4.11
CA THR A 522 4.78 19.85 3.82
C THR A 522 5.13 20.78 4.98
N ALA A 523 4.93 20.35 6.22
CA ALA A 523 5.40 21.06 7.41
C ALA A 523 6.93 21.24 7.41
N LYS A 524 7.69 20.17 7.13
CA LYS A 524 9.15 20.19 7.08
C LYS A 524 9.72 21.14 6.01
N THR A 525 8.99 21.32 4.91
CA THR A 525 9.36 22.23 3.81
C THR A 525 8.82 23.65 3.99
N ALA A 526 8.11 23.91 5.10
CA ALA A 526 7.45 25.17 5.41
C ALA A 526 6.43 25.62 4.35
N ASN A 527 5.76 24.68 3.68
CA ASN A 527 4.68 24.97 2.73
C ASN A 527 3.32 24.99 3.45
N GLY A 528 2.91 26.17 3.92
CA GLY A 528 1.66 26.34 4.67
C GLY A 528 0.41 26.08 3.83
N THR A 529 0.40 26.48 2.55
CA THR A 529 -0.77 26.27 1.67
C THR A 529 -1.07 24.78 1.48
N ALA A 530 -0.04 23.96 1.24
CA ALA A 530 -0.20 22.51 1.13
C ALA A 530 -0.53 21.87 2.48
N LEU A 531 0.01 22.39 3.58
CA LEU A 531 -0.28 21.91 4.93
C LEU A 531 -1.74 22.18 5.35
N GLU A 532 -2.30 23.37 5.07
CA GLU A 532 -3.70 23.69 5.37
C GLU A 532 -4.67 22.76 4.66
N GLN A 533 -4.43 22.51 3.37
CA GLN A 533 -5.19 21.52 2.60
C GLN A 533 -5.05 20.12 3.21
N GLY A 534 -3.82 19.72 3.54
CA GLY A 534 -3.54 18.41 4.09
C GLY A 534 -4.18 18.15 5.45
N LEU A 535 -4.22 19.15 6.34
CA LEU A 535 -4.92 19.08 7.62
C LEU A 535 -6.43 18.90 7.40
N ALA A 536 -7.00 19.65 6.45
CA ALA A 536 -8.41 19.54 6.10
C ALA A 536 -8.76 18.15 5.54
N SER A 537 -7.87 17.54 4.74
CA SER A 537 -7.99 16.18 4.20
C SER A 537 -7.95 15.07 5.27
N ILE A 538 -7.47 15.35 6.48
CA ILE A 538 -7.52 14.43 7.63
C ILE A 538 -8.77 14.68 8.48
N TYR A 539 -9.05 15.93 8.81
CA TYR A 539 -10.15 16.26 9.72
C TYR A 539 -11.53 16.07 9.08
N ARG A 540 -11.66 16.34 7.77
CA ARG A 540 -12.92 16.14 7.04
C ARG A 540 -13.45 14.70 7.13
N PRO A 541 -12.71 13.66 6.70
CA PRO A 541 -13.24 12.30 6.74
C PRO A 541 -13.49 11.82 8.17
N ALA A 542 -12.59 12.09 9.12
CA ALA A 542 -12.79 11.66 10.51
C ALA A 542 -14.03 12.31 11.16
N ALA A 543 -14.32 13.57 10.85
CA ALA A 543 -15.50 14.27 11.36
C ALA A 543 -16.80 13.78 10.71
N LEU A 544 -16.83 13.67 9.38
CA LEU A 544 -18.03 13.22 8.65
C LEU A 544 -18.35 11.76 8.94
N PHE A 545 -17.34 10.88 9.02
CA PHE A 545 -17.56 9.46 9.23
C PHE A 545 -17.66 9.09 10.72
N LEU A 546 -17.30 10.01 11.61
CA LEU A 546 -17.25 9.81 13.06
C LEU A 546 -16.39 8.62 13.49
N THR A 547 -15.37 8.32 12.70
CA THR A 547 -14.37 7.26 12.93
C THR A 547 -13.14 7.52 12.06
N ASN A 548 -11.95 7.08 12.48
CA ASN A 548 -10.77 7.12 11.62
C ASN A 548 -10.78 5.92 10.66
N LYS A 549 -11.47 6.05 9.52
CA LYS A 549 -11.52 5.04 8.45
C LYS A 549 -10.14 4.75 7.84
N GLU A 550 -9.96 3.53 7.33
CA GLU A 550 -8.74 3.11 6.64
C GLU A 550 -8.44 3.92 5.37
N ASN A 551 -9.46 4.11 4.52
CA ASN A 551 -9.31 4.81 3.25
C ASN A 551 -10.65 5.39 2.74
N PHE A 552 -10.61 6.18 1.66
CA PHE A 552 -11.80 6.67 0.95
C PHE A 552 -11.45 6.97 -0.52
N VAL A 553 -12.47 7.07 -1.37
CA VAL A 553 -12.31 7.25 -2.82
C VAL A 553 -11.82 8.66 -3.15
N ALA A 554 -10.83 8.74 -4.04
CA ALA A 554 -10.18 10.00 -4.43
C ALA A 554 -11.09 10.94 -5.25
N GLU A 555 -12.15 10.42 -5.87
CA GLU A 555 -13.05 11.14 -6.78
C GLU A 555 -14.15 11.90 -6.07
N ASP A 556 -14.76 11.30 -5.06
CA ASP A 556 -15.96 11.82 -4.37
C ASP A 556 -15.78 11.94 -2.85
N GLY A 557 -14.69 11.41 -2.31
CA GLY A 557 -14.39 11.42 -0.89
C GLY A 557 -15.24 10.46 -0.07
N ASP A 558 -15.95 9.51 -0.67
CA ASP A 558 -16.79 8.55 0.05
C ASP A 558 -16.01 7.31 0.50
N TYR A 559 -16.40 6.70 1.63
CA TYR A 559 -15.74 5.50 2.16
C TYR A 559 -16.37 4.19 1.68
N MET A 560 -17.63 4.20 1.18
CA MET A 560 -18.29 2.95 0.77
C MET A 560 -17.91 2.51 -0.65
N GLY A 561 -17.33 3.40 -1.47
CA GLY A 561 -16.88 3.08 -2.82
C GLY A 561 -15.56 2.30 -2.89
N THR A 562 -14.94 1.98 -1.76
CA THR A 562 -13.66 1.26 -1.68
C THR A 562 -13.88 -0.24 -1.51
N GLU A 563 -13.04 -1.09 -2.11
CA GLU A 563 -13.17 -2.57 -2.05
C GLU A 563 -13.22 -3.10 -0.61
N VAL A 564 -12.30 -2.64 0.25
CA VAL A 564 -12.24 -2.98 1.67
C VAL A 564 -11.88 -1.75 2.50
N ASN A 565 -12.36 -1.72 3.74
CA ASN A 565 -12.19 -0.61 4.66
C ASN A 565 -12.40 -1.09 6.10
N SER A 566 -11.86 -0.37 7.07
CA SER A 566 -12.08 -0.62 8.49
C SER A 566 -12.35 0.69 9.23
N ASP A 567 -13.29 0.65 10.18
CA ASP A 567 -13.36 1.62 11.27
C ASP A 567 -12.16 1.45 12.20
N GLU A 568 -11.94 2.44 13.06
CA GLU A 568 -10.92 2.37 14.12
C GLU A 568 -9.57 1.96 13.53
N MET A 569 -9.19 2.48 12.35
CA MET A 569 -7.98 2.02 11.68
C MET A 569 -6.75 2.58 12.40
N LEU A 570 -5.88 1.71 12.92
CA LEU A 570 -4.69 2.07 13.68
C LEU A 570 -3.82 3.10 12.96
N TRP A 571 -3.66 2.92 11.66
CA TRP A 571 -2.96 3.85 10.77
C TRP A 571 -3.55 5.26 10.77
N SER A 572 -4.86 5.34 10.57
CA SER A 572 -5.57 6.61 10.38
C SER A 572 -5.72 7.36 11.70
N LEU A 573 -6.05 6.66 12.80
CA LEU A 573 -6.05 7.29 14.12
C LEU A 573 -4.65 7.77 14.51
N SER A 574 -3.60 7.03 14.15
CA SER A 574 -2.22 7.43 14.42
C SER A 574 -1.82 8.65 13.59
N GLY A 575 -2.27 8.71 12.33
CA GLY A 575 -2.07 9.84 11.42
C GLY A 575 -2.79 11.11 11.88
N ASN A 576 -4.02 10.99 12.38
CA ASN A 576 -4.76 12.09 12.99
C ASN A 576 -4.00 12.67 14.20
N MET A 577 -3.59 11.81 15.13
CA MET A 577 -2.80 12.23 16.30
C MET A 577 -1.42 12.81 15.92
N ALA A 578 -0.82 12.37 14.82
CA ALA A 578 0.46 12.92 14.33
C ALA A 578 0.35 14.40 13.94
N MET A 579 -0.84 14.91 13.58
CA MET A 579 -1.03 16.34 13.32
C MET A 579 -0.75 17.19 14.57
N ILE A 580 -1.00 16.63 15.76
CA ILE A 580 -0.66 17.29 17.02
C ILE A 580 0.84 17.09 17.30
N TYR A 581 1.29 15.84 17.41
CA TYR A 581 2.65 15.53 17.88
C TYR A 581 3.76 15.93 16.91
N LYS A 582 3.60 15.65 15.62
CA LYS A 582 4.63 15.80 14.58
C LYS A 582 4.50 17.08 13.77
N VAL A 583 3.31 17.68 13.70
CA VAL A 583 3.08 18.92 12.94
C VAL A 583 2.97 20.14 13.87
N PHE A 584 1.94 20.22 14.72
CA PHE A 584 1.76 21.42 15.55
C PHE A 584 2.89 21.63 16.55
N TYR A 585 3.26 20.60 17.31
CA TYR A 585 4.39 20.69 18.24
C TYR A 585 5.73 20.39 17.56
N GLY A 586 5.74 19.53 16.53
CA GLY A 586 6.97 19.12 15.85
C GLY A 586 7.97 18.45 16.80
N ILE A 587 7.48 17.53 17.66
CA ILE A 587 8.28 16.86 18.68
C ILE A 587 9.34 15.98 18.02
N ASP A 588 10.60 16.29 18.31
CA ASP A 588 11.78 15.55 17.89
C ASP A 588 12.71 15.29 19.10
N ILE A 589 13.24 14.07 19.20
CA ILE A 589 14.12 13.67 20.29
C ILE A 589 15.31 12.96 19.70
N ASP A 590 16.51 13.46 19.99
CA ASP A 590 17.73 12.83 19.52
C ASP A 590 18.13 11.62 20.38
N GLN A 591 19.15 10.90 19.92
CA GLN A 591 19.67 9.70 20.57
C GLN A 591 20.23 9.89 21.99
N ASN A 592 20.40 11.15 22.44
CA ASN A 592 20.89 11.50 23.76
C ASN A 592 19.76 12.02 24.68
N GLY A 593 18.51 11.99 24.22
CA GLY A 593 17.36 12.46 24.99
C GLY A 593 17.20 13.97 24.97
N VAL A 594 17.77 14.67 23.98
CA VAL A 594 17.53 16.11 23.80
C VAL A 594 16.25 16.31 23.00
N LEU A 595 15.22 16.80 23.69
CA LEU A 595 13.94 17.19 23.13
C LEU A 595 14.03 18.55 22.44
N LYS A 596 13.55 18.61 21.19
CA LYS A 596 13.44 19.80 20.35
C LYS A 596 12.03 19.88 19.75
N PHE A 597 11.69 21.08 19.31
CA PHE A 597 10.40 21.38 18.70
C PHE A 597 10.60 22.07 17.36
N SER A 598 9.92 21.57 16.32
CA SER A 598 9.85 22.18 15.00
C SER A 598 8.38 22.42 14.61
N PRO A 599 7.67 23.31 15.33
CA PRO A 599 6.24 23.51 15.13
C PRO A 599 5.95 24.03 13.72
N ALA A 600 4.83 23.63 13.14
CA ALA A 600 4.28 24.19 11.91
C ALA A 600 2.78 24.38 12.08
N VAL A 601 2.37 25.62 12.35
CA VAL A 601 0.98 25.98 12.63
C VAL A 601 0.53 27.00 11.59
N PRO A 602 -0.33 26.64 10.62
CA PRO A 602 -0.87 27.65 9.71
C PRO A 602 -1.71 28.68 10.47
N LYS A 603 -1.81 29.89 9.92
CA LYS A 603 -2.37 31.05 10.65
C LYS A 603 -3.80 30.82 11.13
N VAL A 604 -4.65 30.20 10.30
CA VAL A 604 -6.05 29.86 10.65
C VAL A 604 -6.14 28.83 11.78
N TYR A 605 -5.10 28.02 11.97
CA TYR A 605 -4.95 27.07 13.07
C TYR A 605 -4.21 27.65 14.28
N GLY A 606 -4.02 28.97 14.38
CA GLY A 606 -3.34 29.62 15.50
C GLY A 606 -4.07 29.49 16.85
N GLY A 607 -3.69 30.32 17.82
CA GLY A 607 -4.25 30.30 19.18
C GLY A 607 -3.45 29.43 20.14
N LYS A 608 -4.05 29.11 21.30
CA LYS A 608 -3.42 28.33 22.36
C LYS A 608 -3.71 26.84 22.19
N LYS A 609 -2.68 26.02 22.38
CA LYS A 609 -2.73 24.56 22.45
C LYS A 609 -2.02 24.12 23.73
N GLN A 610 -2.58 23.14 24.41
CA GLN A 610 -2.02 22.57 25.61
C GLN A 610 -2.03 21.05 25.52
N LEU A 611 -0.88 20.45 25.79
CA LEU A 611 -0.66 19.01 25.77
C LEU A 611 -0.05 18.61 27.12
N ASN A 612 -0.77 17.84 27.92
CA ASN A 612 -0.33 17.43 29.27
C ASN A 612 -0.12 15.92 29.35
N ASN A 613 0.66 15.49 30.33
CA ASN A 613 0.94 14.10 30.65
C ASN A 613 1.69 13.34 29.53
N VAL A 614 2.55 14.04 28.79
CA VAL A 614 3.40 13.40 27.78
C VAL A 614 4.61 12.77 28.50
N LYS A 615 4.76 11.46 28.37
CA LYS A 615 5.87 10.73 29.02
C LYS A 615 6.97 10.44 28.01
N LEU A 616 8.16 11.00 28.23
CA LEU A 616 9.33 10.83 27.35
C LEU A 616 10.58 10.69 28.21
N TRP A 617 11.41 9.67 27.97
CA TRP A 617 12.66 9.45 28.72
C TRP A 617 12.48 9.45 30.25
N GLY A 618 11.34 8.97 30.75
CA GLY A 618 10.99 8.98 32.17
C GLY A 618 10.56 10.36 32.72
N ALA A 619 10.61 11.41 31.91
CA ALA A 619 10.05 12.72 32.24
C ALA A 619 8.55 12.79 31.95
N ASN A 620 7.82 13.60 32.70
CA ASN A 620 6.41 13.93 32.50
C ASN A 620 6.26 15.41 32.09
N LEU A 621 5.74 15.65 30.89
CA LEU A 621 5.74 16.99 30.29
C LEU A 621 4.32 17.57 30.20
N SER A 622 4.24 18.86 30.49
CA SER A 622 3.13 19.75 30.18
C SER A 622 3.64 20.81 29.21
N ILE A 623 3.06 20.87 28.02
CA ILE A 623 3.56 21.68 26.91
C ILE A 623 2.44 22.62 26.47
N VAL A 624 2.70 23.92 26.53
CA VAL A 624 1.83 24.97 26.00
C VAL A 624 2.47 25.53 24.74
N LEU A 625 1.70 25.58 23.65
CA LEU A 625 2.08 26.21 22.40
C LEU A 625 1.08 27.34 22.09
N GLU A 626 1.58 28.54 21.86
CA GLU A 626 0.76 29.72 21.57
C GLU A 626 1.23 30.43 20.29
N GLY A 627 0.27 30.78 19.43
CA GLY A 627 0.49 31.55 18.21
C GLY A 627 0.42 30.70 16.94
N TYR A 628 1.00 31.20 15.85
CA TYR A 628 1.08 30.53 14.55
C TYR A 628 2.46 30.72 13.89
N GLY A 629 2.69 29.97 12.83
CA GLY A 629 3.92 29.95 12.05
C GLY A 629 4.80 28.74 12.35
N ASN A 630 6.07 28.84 11.97
CA ASN A 630 7.05 27.78 12.18
C ASN A 630 8.34 28.24 12.87
N GLN A 631 8.35 29.47 13.38
CA GLN A 631 9.47 30.02 14.11
C GLN A 631 9.10 30.21 15.57
N ILE A 632 9.94 29.69 16.47
CA ILE A 632 9.77 29.88 17.92
C ILE A 632 10.35 31.24 18.31
N LYS A 633 9.52 32.11 18.88
CA LYS A 633 9.91 33.42 19.42
C LYS A 633 10.46 33.33 20.83
N SER A 634 9.78 32.59 21.71
CA SER A 634 10.18 32.37 23.10
C SER A 634 9.97 30.91 23.47
N PHE A 635 10.89 30.37 24.27
CA PHE A 635 10.87 29.00 24.75
C PHE A 635 11.28 28.98 26.22
N LYS A 636 10.35 28.58 27.08
CA LYS A 636 10.60 28.48 28.52
C LYS A 636 10.45 27.06 29.02
N VAL A 637 11.29 26.71 29.98
CA VAL A 637 11.18 25.48 30.77
C VAL A 637 11.09 25.89 32.23
N ASP A 638 10.04 25.43 32.92
CA ASP A 638 9.78 25.72 34.33
C ASP A 638 9.83 27.22 34.66
N GLY A 639 9.24 28.03 33.76
CA GLY A 639 9.15 29.48 33.85
C GLY A 639 10.42 30.25 33.46
N LYS A 640 11.52 29.57 33.11
CA LYS A 640 12.80 30.18 32.74
C LYS A 640 13.03 30.11 31.23
N GLU A 641 13.47 31.21 30.64
CA GLU A 641 13.83 31.25 29.22
C GLU A 641 15.03 30.35 28.92
N VAL A 642 14.94 29.54 27.86
CA VAL A 642 16.01 28.65 27.42
C VAL A 642 16.37 28.95 25.97
N ALA A 643 17.52 29.61 25.79
CA ALA A 643 17.97 30.12 24.49
C ALA A 643 18.22 29.01 23.44
N SER A 644 18.58 27.80 23.86
CA SER A 644 18.78 26.66 22.95
C SER A 644 17.49 26.12 22.35
N LYS A 645 16.32 26.51 22.89
CA LYS A 645 14.99 26.02 22.49
C LYS A 645 14.90 24.49 22.51
N SER A 646 15.55 23.90 23.51
CA SER A 646 15.66 22.46 23.70
C SER A 646 15.72 22.11 25.17
N LEU A 647 15.40 20.86 25.51
CA LEU A 647 15.45 20.33 26.87
C LEU A 647 16.12 18.96 26.87
N SER A 648 17.10 18.74 27.75
CA SER A 648 17.61 17.38 28.01
C SER A 648 16.63 16.66 28.93
N LEU A 649 16.16 15.48 28.53
CA LEU A 649 15.25 14.64 29.32
C LEU A 649 15.98 13.57 30.14
N ALA A 650 17.30 13.47 30.04
CA ALA A 650 18.09 12.38 30.62
C ALA A 650 17.96 12.25 32.15
N GLU A 651 17.61 13.33 32.86
CA GLU A 651 17.43 13.36 34.31
C GLU A 651 15.98 13.03 34.75
N GLY A 652 15.05 12.86 33.79
CA GLY A 652 13.63 12.63 34.08
C GLY A 652 12.96 13.84 34.75
N GLY A 653 11.93 13.59 35.55
CA GLY A 653 11.22 14.64 36.32
C GLY A 653 9.96 15.18 35.64
N SER A 654 9.37 16.24 36.22
CA SER A 654 8.17 16.89 35.67
C SER A 654 8.52 18.28 35.20
N HIS A 655 8.19 18.61 33.95
CA HIS A 655 8.53 19.91 33.35
C HIS A 655 7.33 20.59 32.71
N ASN A 656 7.26 21.91 32.89
CA ASN A 656 6.35 22.78 32.15
C ASN A 656 7.13 23.48 31.04
N ILE A 657 6.70 23.29 29.79
CA ILE A 657 7.30 23.88 28.60
C ILE A 657 6.31 24.89 28.02
N GLU A 658 6.76 26.11 27.79
CA GLU A 658 5.98 27.16 27.12
C GLU A 658 6.68 27.55 25.82
N ILE A 659 5.96 27.45 24.70
CA ILE A 659 6.44 27.76 23.36
C ILE A 659 5.56 28.86 22.78
N VAL A 660 6.15 30.02 22.50
CA VAL A 660 5.46 31.13 21.82
C VAL A 660 6.02 31.25 20.42
N LEU A 661 5.14 31.19 19.42
CA LEU A 661 5.52 31.33 18.01
C LEU A 661 5.70 32.80 17.60
N ALA A 662 6.45 33.02 16.53
CA ALA A 662 6.75 34.34 16.00
C ALA A 662 5.59 34.95 15.22
N ASN A 663 4.49 34.21 15.00
CA ASN A 663 3.34 34.66 14.21
C ASN A 663 3.73 35.02 12.77
N ASN A 664 4.65 34.24 12.19
CA ASN A 664 4.99 34.33 10.78
C ASN A 664 4.01 33.48 9.96
N ASP A 665 3.38 34.06 8.95
CA ASP A 665 2.43 33.33 8.11
C ASP A 665 3.20 32.40 7.15
N ILE A 666 3.04 31.09 7.32
CA ILE A 666 3.71 30.08 6.50
C ILE A 666 2.96 29.77 5.19
N THR A 667 1.79 30.39 4.98
CA THR A 667 1.04 30.25 3.72
C THR A 667 1.49 31.25 2.66
N GLU A 668 2.03 32.40 3.07
CA GLU A 668 2.47 33.47 2.18
C GLU A 668 3.55 32.98 1.21
N GLY A 669 3.31 33.15 -0.09
CA GLY A 669 4.26 32.76 -1.14
C GLY A 669 4.39 31.25 -1.37
N THR A 670 3.52 30.43 -0.78
CA THR A 670 3.50 28.97 -0.95
C THR A 670 2.28 28.51 -1.74
N SER A 671 2.37 27.38 -2.44
CA SER A 671 1.29 26.84 -3.27
C SER A 671 1.20 25.31 -3.17
N SER A 672 0.06 24.79 -3.60
CA SER A 672 -0.24 23.35 -3.74
C SER A 672 -0.73 23.09 -5.17
N ASN A 673 -0.19 22.08 -5.86
CA ASN A 673 -0.62 21.73 -7.20
C ASN A 673 -1.92 20.90 -7.18
N LYS A 674 -3.04 21.62 -7.07
CA LYS A 674 -4.37 21.01 -7.13
C LYS A 674 -4.69 20.59 -8.56
N VAL A 675 -4.98 19.31 -8.76
CA VAL A 675 -5.32 18.74 -10.07
C VAL A 675 -6.64 17.97 -9.99
N PRO A 676 -7.40 17.84 -11.09
CA PRO A 676 -8.52 16.92 -11.12
C PRO A 676 -8.03 15.47 -11.00
N ASN A 677 -8.89 14.59 -10.44
CA ASN A 677 -8.62 13.16 -10.50
C ASN A 677 -8.60 12.70 -11.97
N ARG A 678 -7.64 11.84 -12.32
CA ARG A 678 -7.42 11.39 -13.70
C ARG A 678 -6.91 9.96 -13.74
N PHE A 679 -7.26 9.27 -14.82
CA PHE A 679 -6.76 7.94 -15.15
C PHE A 679 -5.85 8.02 -16.37
N HIS A 680 -4.80 7.20 -16.40
CA HIS A 680 -4.04 6.99 -17.63
C HIS A 680 -4.77 6.02 -18.57
N LEU A 681 -4.26 5.81 -19.79
CA LEU A 681 -4.87 4.89 -20.76
C LEU A 681 -4.66 3.41 -20.40
N LYS A 682 -5.48 2.51 -20.96
CA LYS A 682 -5.32 1.06 -20.77
C LYS A 682 -3.94 0.59 -21.26
N THR A 683 -3.37 -0.41 -20.57
CA THR A 683 -2.12 -1.06 -20.96
C THR A 683 -2.29 -1.80 -22.29
N PRO A 684 -1.47 -1.52 -23.33
CA PRO A 684 -1.57 -2.24 -24.59
C PRO A 684 -1.25 -3.74 -24.44
N GLN A 685 -1.78 -4.55 -25.36
CA GLN A 685 -1.37 -5.94 -25.54
C GLN A 685 -0.64 -6.05 -26.88
N ALA A 686 0.63 -6.45 -26.83
CA ALA A 686 1.49 -6.52 -27.99
C ALA A 686 1.80 -7.97 -28.36
N GLU A 687 1.88 -8.23 -29.65
CA GLU A 687 2.23 -9.53 -30.23
C GLU A 687 3.31 -9.34 -31.28
N LEU A 688 4.23 -10.29 -31.38
CA LEU A 688 5.26 -10.30 -32.42
C LEU A 688 4.85 -11.24 -33.57
N LYS A 689 4.64 -10.67 -34.76
CA LYS A 689 4.32 -11.39 -36.00
C LYS A 689 5.49 -11.27 -36.97
N GLY A 690 6.37 -12.28 -36.98
CA GLY A 690 7.63 -12.20 -37.71
C GLY A 690 8.52 -11.11 -37.12
N GLU A 691 8.82 -10.08 -37.91
CA GLU A 691 9.60 -8.91 -37.49
C GLU A 691 8.71 -7.68 -37.18
N THR A 692 7.39 -7.84 -37.14
CA THR A 692 6.46 -6.73 -36.88
C THR A 692 5.84 -6.90 -35.50
N LEU A 693 6.03 -5.91 -34.62
CA LEU A 693 5.29 -5.80 -33.37
C LEU A 693 3.93 -5.18 -33.68
N THR A 694 2.83 -5.83 -33.26
CA THR A 694 1.46 -5.37 -33.50
C THR A 694 0.66 -5.29 -32.21
N TRP A 695 -0.24 -4.32 -32.09
CA TRP A 695 -1.16 -4.18 -30.95
C TRP A 695 -2.52 -3.63 -31.42
N LYS A 696 -3.53 -3.66 -30.54
CA LYS A 696 -4.84 -3.04 -30.81
C LYS A 696 -4.81 -1.54 -30.47
N ALA A 697 -5.60 -0.75 -31.20
CA ALA A 697 -5.77 0.66 -30.88
C ALA A 697 -6.37 0.85 -29.48
N ILE A 698 -5.80 1.76 -28.71
CA ILE A 698 -6.29 2.14 -27.39
C ILE A 698 -7.06 3.46 -27.52
N GLU A 699 -8.31 3.47 -27.05
CA GLU A 699 -9.15 4.66 -27.04
C GLU A 699 -8.45 5.81 -26.31
N GLY A 700 -8.48 7.01 -26.90
CA GLY A 700 -7.83 8.21 -26.35
C GLY A 700 -6.31 8.31 -26.61
N ALA A 701 -5.67 7.28 -27.17
CA ALA A 701 -4.26 7.34 -27.53
C ALA A 701 -4.02 8.25 -28.74
N VAL A 702 -3.09 9.20 -28.62
CA VAL A 702 -2.67 10.07 -29.74
C VAL A 702 -1.42 9.54 -30.45
N LYS A 703 -0.63 8.72 -29.75
CA LYS A 703 0.53 7.98 -30.27
C LYS A 703 0.89 6.84 -29.31
N TYR A 704 1.84 6.02 -29.72
CA TYR A 704 2.44 4.96 -28.92
C TYR A 704 3.94 5.20 -28.76
N GLU A 705 4.56 4.58 -27.76
CA GLU A 705 6.01 4.48 -27.62
C GLU A 705 6.43 3.02 -27.70
N VAL A 706 7.27 2.69 -28.69
CA VAL A 706 7.85 1.36 -28.85
C VAL A 706 9.14 1.28 -28.05
N VAL A 707 9.21 0.28 -27.18
CA VAL A 707 10.32 0.04 -26.26
C VAL A 707 11.08 -1.21 -26.72
N VAL A 708 12.39 -1.09 -26.89
CA VAL A 708 13.30 -2.20 -27.21
C VAL A 708 14.39 -2.24 -26.14
N ASN A 709 14.53 -3.37 -25.46
CA ASN A 709 15.52 -3.60 -24.40
C ASN A 709 15.52 -2.47 -23.34
N GLY A 710 14.32 -2.07 -22.89
CA GLY A 710 14.12 -1.03 -21.88
C GLY A 710 14.25 0.42 -22.37
N LYS A 711 14.47 0.65 -23.67
CA LYS A 711 14.64 2.00 -24.24
C LYS A 711 13.55 2.32 -25.26
N VAL A 712 12.99 3.53 -25.20
CA VAL A 712 12.07 4.03 -26.24
C VAL A 712 12.87 4.27 -27.53
N VAL A 713 12.46 3.63 -28.63
CA VAL A 713 13.15 3.74 -29.94
C VAL A 713 12.32 4.43 -31.02
N ALA A 714 10.99 4.48 -30.85
CA ALA A 714 10.09 5.11 -31.80
C ALA A 714 8.77 5.54 -31.13
N SER A 715 8.08 6.48 -31.76
CA SER A 715 6.76 6.94 -31.31
C SER A 715 5.71 6.97 -32.44
N PRO A 716 5.28 5.80 -32.97
CA PRO A 716 4.34 5.75 -34.08
C PRO A 716 2.92 6.15 -33.66
N THR A 717 2.12 6.62 -34.63
CA THR A 717 0.67 6.74 -34.49
C THR A 717 -0.07 5.47 -34.95
N ALA A 718 0.58 4.67 -35.79
CA ALA A 718 0.11 3.34 -36.20
C ALA A 718 0.16 2.34 -35.05
N THR A 719 -0.62 1.26 -35.17
CA THR A 719 -0.68 0.17 -34.18
C THR A 719 0.22 -1.02 -34.54
N GLU A 720 1.25 -0.75 -35.34
CA GLU A 720 2.28 -1.69 -35.72
C GLU A 720 3.62 -0.99 -35.85
N TYR A 721 4.70 -1.75 -35.64
CA TYR A 721 6.06 -1.27 -35.82
C TYR A 721 6.97 -2.38 -36.31
N LYS A 722 7.66 -2.13 -37.43
CA LYS A 722 8.65 -3.05 -37.98
C LYS A 722 9.94 -2.96 -37.19
N LEU A 723 10.30 -4.06 -36.54
CA LEU A 723 11.52 -4.19 -35.75
C LEU A 723 12.71 -4.50 -36.65
N SER A 724 13.91 -4.25 -36.11
CA SER A 724 15.17 -4.73 -36.67
C SER A 724 15.89 -5.55 -35.59
N PRO A 725 15.40 -6.78 -35.30
CA PRO A 725 15.94 -7.58 -34.21
C PRO A 725 17.40 -7.94 -34.45
N SER A 726 18.19 -7.92 -33.39
CA SER A 726 19.60 -8.29 -33.42
C SER A 726 19.73 -9.79 -33.68
N LYS A 727 20.55 -10.15 -34.67
CA LYS A 727 20.82 -11.57 -34.98
C LYS A 727 21.42 -12.26 -33.76
N ASN A 728 20.87 -13.42 -33.39
CA ASN A 728 21.32 -14.27 -32.28
C ASN A 728 21.26 -13.62 -30.88
N MET A 729 20.56 -12.50 -30.70
CA MET A 729 20.37 -11.87 -29.40
C MET A 729 18.92 -12.02 -28.94
N LEU A 730 18.75 -12.21 -27.64
CA LEU A 730 17.48 -12.21 -26.95
C LEU A 730 17.05 -10.76 -26.71
N ASP A 731 16.37 -10.20 -27.70
CA ASP A 731 15.77 -8.87 -27.62
C ASP A 731 14.40 -8.95 -26.95
N GLU A 732 14.04 -7.88 -26.27
CA GLU A 732 12.76 -7.68 -25.59
C GLU A 732 12.06 -6.45 -26.17
N PHE A 733 10.77 -6.60 -26.50
CA PHE A 733 9.95 -5.58 -27.15
C PHE A 733 8.69 -5.31 -26.32
N ALA A 734 8.31 -4.04 -26.18
CA ALA A 734 7.04 -3.66 -25.56
C ALA A 734 6.51 -2.36 -26.17
N VAL A 735 5.27 -2.01 -25.86
CA VAL A 735 4.64 -0.76 -26.30
C VAL A 735 3.81 -0.14 -25.18
N ARG A 736 3.80 1.19 -25.06
CA ARG A 736 2.87 1.93 -24.20
C ARG A 736 2.14 3.01 -24.97
N ALA A 737 0.95 3.37 -24.51
CA ALA A 737 0.12 4.41 -25.12
C ALA A 737 0.39 5.77 -24.48
N VAL A 738 0.23 6.84 -25.25
CA VAL A 738 0.34 8.23 -24.81
C VAL A 738 -0.97 8.95 -25.08
N ASP A 739 -1.52 9.60 -24.06
CA ASP A 739 -2.75 10.38 -24.21
C ASP A 739 -2.49 11.81 -24.72
N LYS A 740 -3.56 12.58 -24.95
CA LYS A 740 -3.49 13.98 -25.40
C LYS A 740 -2.83 14.94 -24.39
N HIS A 741 -2.69 14.54 -23.13
CA HIS A 741 -2.07 15.30 -22.05
C HIS A 741 -0.61 14.90 -21.80
N GLY A 742 -0.12 13.86 -22.50
CA GLY A 742 1.23 13.33 -22.34
C GLY A 742 1.36 12.29 -21.23
N TYR A 743 0.26 11.84 -20.60
CA TYR A 743 0.31 10.75 -19.64
C TYR A 743 0.54 9.41 -20.36
N LEU A 744 1.36 8.59 -19.73
CA LEU A 744 1.78 7.30 -20.24
C LEU A 744 0.96 6.19 -19.57
N SER A 745 0.47 5.23 -20.36
CA SER A 745 0.06 3.95 -19.81
C SER A 745 1.29 3.11 -19.40
N TYR A 746 1.06 1.99 -18.73
CA TYR A 746 2.11 0.99 -18.57
C TYR A 746 2.51 0.38 -19.93
N ILE A 747 3.73 -0.13 -20.01
CA ILE A 747 4.15 -0.97 -21.15
C ILE A 747 3.32 -2.25 -21.19
N SER A 748 3.07 -2.74 -22.39
CA SER A 748 2.59 -4.09 -22.64
C SER A 748 3.47 -5.13 -21.96
N GLU A 749 2.96 -6.34 -21.81
CA GLU A 749 3.81 -7.46 -21.44
C GLU A 749 5.01 -7.54 -22.42
N PRO A 750 6.26 -7.65 -21.92
CA PRO A 750 7.40 -7.72 -22.79
C PRO A 750 7.41 -9.01 -23.62
N VAL A 751 7.44 -8.85 -24.94
CA VAL A 751 7.56 -9.94 -25.91
C VAL A 751 9.03 -10.15 -26.23
N VAL A 752 9.53 -11.39 -26.11
CA VAL A 752 10.94 -11.71 -26.35
C VAL A 752 11.13 -12.36 -27.72
N SER A 753 12.28 -12.11 -28.35
CA SER A 753 12.66 -12.84 -29.57
C SER A 753 12.90 -14.33 -29.25
N ASN A 754 12.70 -15.21 -30.22
CA ASN A 754 12.90 -16.66 -30.06
C ASN A 754 14.38 -17.10 -30.01
N ASN A 755 15.29 -16.19 -29.63
CA ASN A 755 16.74 -16.42 -29.57
C ASN A 755 17.19 -16.88 -28.18
N TYR A 756 16.52 -17.88 -27.62
CA TYR A 756 16.90 -18.53 -26.37
C TYR A 756 16.96 -20.05 -26.54
N GLN A 757 17.54 -20.73 -25.56
CA GLN A 757 17.63 -22.17 -25.48
C GLN A 757 16.99 -22.64 -24.18
N SER A 758 16.49 -23.87 -24.14
CA SER A 758 15.94 -24.48 -22.93
C SER A 758 16.53 -25.86 -22.69
N LYS A 759 16.66 -26.24 -21.42
CA LYS A 759 17.07 -27.58 -20.98
C LYS A 759 16.28 -28.00 -19.76
N ASN A 760 15.83 -29.25 -19.74
CA ASN A 760 15.19 -29.81 -18.56
C ASN A 760 16.23 -30.15 -17.47
N ILE A 761 16.04 -29.63 -16.26
CA ILE A 761 16.98 -29.76 -15.14
C ILE A 761 17.12 -31.22 -14.71
N ALA A 762 16.05 -32.00 -14.66
CA ALA A 762 16.13 -33.41 -14.29
C ALA A 762 17.00 -34.25 -15.25
N LYS A 763 17.14 -33.80 -16.51
CA LYS A 763 17.96 -34.46 -17.54
C LYS A 763 19.44 -34.04 -17.51
N VAL A 764 19.74 -32.81 -17.12
CA VAL A 764 21.11 -32.26 -17.21
C VAL A 764 21.83 -32.18 -15.87
N ALA A 765 21.10 -32.26 -14.75
CA ALA A 765 21.66 -32.20 -13.42
C ALA A 765 21.71 -33.58 -12.73
N ARG A 766 22.66 -33.74 -11.81
CA ARG A 766 22.70 -34.88 -10.89
C ARG A 766 21.88 -34.56 -9.65
N VAL A 767 20.67 -35.11 -9.56
CA VAL A 767 19.67 -34.81 -8.50
C VAL A 767 18.93 -36.08 -8.06
N ASP A 768 18.34 -36.04 -6.87
CA ASP A 768 17.26 -36.96 -6.52
C ASP A 768 16.02 -36.61 -7.34
N ARG A 769 15.57 -37.55 -8.18
CA ARG A 769 14.43 -37.40 -9.09
C ARG A 769 13.11 -37.85 -8.48
N LYS A 770 13.12 -38.46 -7.28
CA LYS A 770 11.87 -38.80 -6.59
C LYS A 770 11.16 -37.49 -6.27
N VAL A 771 9.87 -37.38 -6.55
CA VAL A 771 9.04 -36.24 -6.14
C VAL A 771 7.99 -36.75 -5.15
N SER A 772 7.92 -36.14 -3.97
CA SER A 772 7.01 -36.51 -2.88
C SER A 772 5.69 -35.74 -2.92
N ILE A 773 5.63 -34.71 -3.76
CA ILE A 773 4.52 -33.75 -3.83
C ILE A 773 3.43 -34.31 -4.74
N LYS A 774 2.21 -34.42 -4.21
CA LYS A 774 1.02 -34.80 -4.99
C LYS A 774 0.70 -33.71 -6.02
N GLY A 775 0.27 -34.09 -7.23
CA GLY A 775 -0.04 -33.14 -8.30
C GLY A 775 1.18 -32.55 -9.02
N ALA A 776 2.40 -32.94 -8.63
CA ALA A 776 3.62 -32.46 -9.28
C ALA A 776 3.70 -32.90 -10.76
N PRO A 777 4.04 -31.99 -11.69
CA PRO A 777 4.24 -32.33 -13.10
C PRO A 777 5.36 -33.37 -13.31
N SER A 778 5.33 -34.06 -14.44
CA SER A 778 6.42 -34.95 -14.84
C SER A 778 7.70 -34.16 -15.16
N ASN A 779 8.88 -34.77 -14.99
CA ASN A 779 10.19 -34.19 -15.31
C ASN A 779 10.59 -32.93 -14.50
N VAL A 780 10.00 -32.74 -13.32
CA VAL A 780 10.41 -31.70 -12.37
C VAL A 780 11.43 -32.22 -11.35
N VAL A 781 12.12 -31.30 -10.69
CA VAL A 781 13.01 -31.57 -9.56
C VAL A 781 12.47 -30.87 -8.33
N GLU A 782 12.15 -31.64 -7.30
CA GLU A 782 11.76 -31.11 -6.00
C GLU A 782 12.98 -30.57 -5.26
N ILE A 783 12.91 -29.30 -4.87
CA ILE A 783 13.91 -28.64 -4.01
C ILE A 783 13.25 -28.22 -2.71
N SER A 784 13.94 -28.43 -1.59
CA SER A 784 13.45 -28.05 -0.26
C SER A 784 14.61 -27.80 0.69
N ARG A 785 14.31 -27.59 1.97
CA ARG A 785 15.32 -27.46 3.04
C ARG A 785 16.13 -28.75 3.25
N SER A 786 15.54 -29.91 2.92
CA SER A 786 16.13 -31.24 3.12
C SER A 786 16.48 -31.98 1.83
N LYS A 787 15.88 -31.59 0.70
CA LYS A 787 16.01 -32.30 -0.59
C LYS A 787 16.62 -31.40 -1.66
N ASN A 788 17.56 -31.96 -2.43
CA ASN A 788 18.25 -31.27 -3.53
C ASN A 788 18.75 -29.85 -3.17
N LYS A 789 19.32 -29.67 -1.96
CA LYS A 789 19.88 -28.39 -1.48
C LYS A 789 21.00 -27.82 -2.38
N LYS A 790 21.60 -28.68 -3.20
CA LYS A 790 22.65 -28.34 -4.16
C LYS A 790 22.40 -29.11 -5.44
N ILE A 791 22.14 -28.39 -6.51
CA ILE A 791 22.01 -28.92 -7.87
C ILE A 791 23.18 -28.42 -8.69
N ASN A 792 23.88 -29.31 -9.40
CA ASN A 792 24.97 -28.92 -10.29
C ASN A 792 24.68 -29.42 -11.70
N PHE A 793 24.93 -28.57 -12.69
CA PHE A 793 24.83 -28.90 -14.11
C PHE A 793 25.71 -27.96 -14.94
N ASP A 794 25.90 -28.31 -16.20
CA ASP A 794 26.74 -27.54 -17.11
C ASP A 794 25.90 -26.93 -18.25
N LEU A 795 26.19 -25.67 -18.58
CA LEU A 795 25.69 -25.03 -19.80
C LEU A 795 26.84 -24.85 -20.79
N ASN A 796 26.60 -25.28 -22.04
CA ASN A 796 27.51 -25.01 -23.14
C ASN A 796 26.91 -23.89 -23.99
N VAL A 797 27.63 -22.77 -24.12
CA VAL A 797 27.23 -21.64 -24.98
C VAL A 797 28.25 -21.43 -26.09
N LYS A 798 27.79 -20.93 -27.24
CA LYS A 798 28.64 -20.76 -28.43
C LYS A 798 29.61 -19.59 -28.30
N GLU A 799 29.18 -18.52 -27.64
CA GLU A 799 29.91 -17.26 -27.55
C GLU A 799 30.03 -16.82 -26.10
N THR A 800 31.12 -16.13 -25.79
CA THR A 800 31.21 -15.39 -24.51
C THR A 800 30.29 -14.17 -24.59
N GLY A 801 29.64 -13.83 -23.48
CA GLY A 801 28.78 -12.66 -23.41
C GLY A 801 27.95 -12.59 -22.14
N GLU A 802 27.10 -11.57 -22.09
CA GLU A 802 26.02 -11.48 -21.10
C GLU A 802 24.83 -12.31 -21.58
N TYR A 803 24.26 -13.07 -20.67
CA TYR A 803 23.09 -13.90 -20.90
C TYR A 803 22.05 -13.57 -19.84
N VAL A 804 20.77 -13.68 -20.22
CA VAL A 804 19.68 -13.77 -19.25
C VAL A 804 19.33 -15.24 -19.04
N VAL A 805 19.22 -15.65 -17.77
CA VAL A 805 18.85 -16.99 -17.32
C VAL A 805 17.58 -16.92 -16.47
N TRP A 806 16.68 -17.89 -16.64
CA TRP A 806 15.52 -18.08 -15.78
C TRP A 806 15.09 -19.54 -15.77
N PHE A 807 14.20 -19.91 -14.85
CA PHE A 807 13.70 -21.26 -14.70
C PHE A 807 12.18 -21.31 -14.81
N SER A 808 11.62 -22.38 -15.36
CA SER A 808 10.23 -22.73 -15.10
C SER A 808 10.13 -23.45 -13.75
N TYR A 809 9.13 -23.08 -12.96
CA TYR A 809 8.97 -23.57 -11.59
C TYR A 809 7.50 -23.67 -11.17
N SER A 810 7.24 -24.42 -10.10
CA SER A 810 5.98 -24.37 -9.36
C SER A 810 6.23 -24.25 -7.86
N ASN A 811 5.33 -23.55 -7.15
CA ASN A 811 5.34 -23.44 -5.69
C ASN A 811 3.89 -23.40 -5.18
N GLY A 812 3.37 -24.57 -4.83
CA GLY A 812 2.02 -24.73 -4.26
C GLY A 812 1.95 -24.51 -2.75
N SER A 813 2.96 -23.88 -2.11
CA SER A 813 3.05 -23.86 -0.63
C SER A 813 2.02 -22.95 0.06
N GLY A 814 1.33 -22.09 -0.69
CA GLY A 814 0.36 -21.14 -0.15
C GLY A 814 -0.27 -20.24 -1.23
N PRO A 815 -1.10 -19.27 -0.84
CA PRO A 815 -1.87 -18.43 -1.76
C PRO A 815 -0.97 -17.55 -2.64
N TRP A 816 -1.53 -17.05 -3.74
CA TRP A 816 -0.79 -16.22 -4.70
C TRP A 816 -0.40 -14.84 -4.15
N ASN A 817 -1.23 -14.27 -3.28
CA ASN A 817 -1.18 -12.86 -2.89
C ASN A 817 -0.60 -12.60 -1.49
N THR A 818 -0.38 -13.64 -0.67
CA THR A 818 0.00 -13.47 0.74
C THR A 818 0.76 -14.70 1.28
N ASP A 819 0.84 -14.83 2.61
CA ASP A 819 1.62 -15.80 3.37
C ASP A 819 3.14 -15.55 3.24
N ASN A 820 3.99 -16.44 3.74
CA ASN A 820 5.44 -16.18 3.87
C ASN A 820 6.37 -17.30 3.40
N LYS A 821 5.92 -18.12 2.43
CA LYS A 821 6.56 -19.38 1.99
C LYS A 821 7.18 -19.30 0.60
N CYS A 822 7.59 -18.11 0.15
CA CYS A 822 8.36 -17.95 -1.09
C CYS A 822 9.64 -18.80 -1.04
N ALA A 823 9.93 -19.56 -2.10
CA ALA A 823 11.14 -20.38 -2.15
C ALA A 823 12.31 -19.59 -2.78
N ILE A 824 13.49 -19.69 -2.17
CA ILE A 824 14.64 -18.83 -2.52
C ILE A 824 15.88 -19.71 -2.68
N ARG A 825 16.68 -19.50 -3.73
CA ARG A 825 17.97 -20.19 -3.92
C ARG A 825 19.01 -19.20 -4.44
N SER A 826 20.29 -19.48 -4.25
CA SER A 826 21.37 -18.77 -4.93
C SER A 826 21.76 -19.47 -6.23
N LEU A 827 21.86 -18.71 -7.31
CA LEU A 827 22.48 -19.11 -8.57
C LEU A 827 23.99 -18.84 -8.50
N VAL A 828 24.80 -19.86 -8.72
CA VAL A 828 26.26 -19.75 -8.82
C VAL A 828 26.68 -20.09 -10.24
N VAL A 829 27.51 -19.24 -10.84
CA VAL A 829 28.05 -19.40 -12.20
C VAL A 829 29.57 -19.40 -12.13
N ASN A 830 30.20 -20.48 -12.59
CA ASN A 830 31.65 -20.65 -12.62
C ASN A 830 32.38 -20.45 -11.28
N GLY A 831 31.67 -20.62 -10.16
CA GLY A 831 32.20 -20.47 -8.79
C GLY A 831 31.73 -19.19 -8.09
N ASP A 832 31.26 -18.20 -8.84
CA ASP A 832 30.81 -16.92 -8.31
C ASP A 832 29.29 -16.90 -8.13
N GLU A 833 28.83 -16.38 -7.00
CA GLU A 833 27.40 -16.16 -6.76
C GLU A 833 26.91 -15.03 -7.66
N ALA A 834 26.00 -15.37 -8.56
CA ALA A 834 25.56 -14.49 -9.63
C ALA A 834 24.27 -13.76 -9.27
N GLU A 835 23.28 -14.47 -8.74
CA GLU A 835 21.94 -13.92 -8.46
C GLU A 835 21.15 -14.81 -7.49
N THR A 836 20.06 -14.27 -6.94
CA THR A 836 18.99 -14.97 -6.25
C THR A 836 17.93 -15.47 -7.24
N ILE A 837 17.54 -16.73 -7.09
CA ILE A 837 16.40 -17.35 -7.75
C ILE A 837 15.20 -17.24 -6.80
N VAL A 838 14.18 -16.50 -7.22
CA VAL A 838 12.91 -16.32 -6.50
C VAL A 838 11.83 -17.18 -7.16
N MET A 839 11.16 -17.97 -6.33
CA MET A 839 10.08 -18.89 -6.70
C MET A 839 8.88 -18.60 -5.80
N ALA A 840 8.20 -17.49 -6.09
CA ALA A 840 7.02 -17.02 -5.40
C ALA A 840 5.89 -18.07 -5.36
N GLN A 841 5.00 -17.99 -4.37
CA GLN A 841 3.83 -18.87 -4.30
C GLN A 841 2.92 -18.70 -5.53
N ARG A 842 2.33 -19.81 -6.00
CA ARG A 842 1.49 -19.85 -7.21
C ARG A 842 0.03 -20.32 -6.97
N GLY A 843 -0.35 -20.53 -5.71
CA GLY A 843 -1.67 -21.01 -5.30
C GLY A 843 -1.55 -22.15 -4.30
N THR A 844 -2.41 -22.17 -3.28
CA THR A 844 -2.36 -23.17 -2.21
C THR A 844 -2.58 -24.56 -2.78
N ASP A 845 -1.64 -25.50 -2.62
CA ASP A 845 -1.68 -26.86 -3.17
C ASP A 845 -1.75 -26.97 -4.71
N GLU A 846 -1.49 -25.89 -5.45
CA GLU A 846 -1.50 -25.88 -6.92
C GLU A 846 -0.11 -26.15 -7.50
N TRP A 847 0.38 -27.37 -7.27
CA TRP A 847 1.75 -27.79 -7.66
C TRP A 847 1.92 -28.05 -9.15
N SER A 848 0.84 -28.07 -9.93
CA SER A 848 0.90 -28.14 -11.40
C SER A 848 0.93 -26.78 -12.09
N SER A 849 0.67 -25.68 -11.35
CA SER A 849 0.81 -24.32 -11.88
C SER A 849 2.28 -23.98 -12.08
N ILE A 850 2.71 -23.94 -13.36
CA ILE A 850 4.08 -23.61 -13.74
C ILE A 850 4.15 -22.13 -14.14
N GLY A 851 5.12 -21.41 -13.56
CA GLY A 851 5.48 -20.05 -13.96
C GLY A 851 6.97 -19.92 -14.22
N ASN A 852 7.42 -18.69 -14.42
CA ASN A 852 8.84 -18.38 -14.60
C ASN A 852 9.41 -17.68 -13.36
N THR A 853 10.63 -18.03 -12.97
CA THR A 853 11.38 -17.28 -11.95
C THR A 853 11.71 -15.87 -12.45
N ASN A 854 12.23 -15.04 -11.56
CA ASN A 854 12.87 -13.78 -11.95
C ASN A 854 13.95 -14.01 -13.02
N ARG A 855 14.16 -13.01 -13.87
CA ARG A 855 15.20 -13.00 -14.92
C ARG A 855 16.52 -12.52 -14.36
N MET A 856 17.56 -13.35 -14.49
CA MET A 856 18.89 -13.13 -13.91
C MET A 856 19.91 -12.88 -15.02
N LYS A 857 20.61 -11.74 -14.98
CA LYS A 857 21.72 -11.45 -15.90
C LYS A 857 22.99 -12.12 -15.39
N VAL A 858 23.67 -12.89 -16.25
CA VAL A 858 24.89 -13.63 -15.92
C VAL A 858 25.92 -13.53 -17.05
N ASN A 859 27.21 -13.60 -16.71
CA ASN A 859 28.27 -13.67 -17.71
C ASN A 859 28.67 -15.13 -17.96
N LEU A 860 28.56 -15.59 -19.21
CA LEU A 860 28.95 -16.93 -19.62
C LEU A 860 30.15 -16.88 -20.58
N LYS A 861 31.06 -17.86 -20.45
CA LYS A 861 32.21 -18.04 -21.33
C LYS A 861 31.84 -18.97 -22.48
N ALA A 862 32.39 -18.75 -23.68
CA ALA A 862 32.27 -19.70 -24.78
C ALA A 862 32.69 -21.12 -24.33
N GLY A 863 31.93 -22.13 -24.74
CA GLY A 863 32.09 -23.50 -24.28
C GLY A 863 31.39 -23.74 -22.94
N LYS A 864 32.04 -24.51 -22.07
CA LYS A 864 31.45 -25.10 -20.86
C LYS A 864 31.45 -24.13 -19.67
N ASN A 865 30.28 -23.90 -19.09
CA ASN A 865 30.06 -23.14 -17.87
C ASN A 865 29.43 -24.02 -16.79
N LYS A 866 29.94 -23.93 -15.56
CA LYS A 866 29.42 -24.68 -14.41
C LYS A 866 28.35 -23.84 -13.70
N LEU A 867 27.15 -24.38 -13.56
CA LEU A 867 26.06 -23.72 -12.85
C LEU A 867 25.67 -24.53 -11.60
N GLN A 868 25.29 -23.81 -10.55
CA GLN A 868 24.76 -24.41 -9.33
C GLN A 868 23.54 -23.66 -8.82
N ILE A 869 22.54 -24.41 -8.36
CA ILE A 869 21.40 -23.90 -7.58
C ILE A 869 21.65 -24.35 -6.14
N LEU A 870 21.81 -23.39 -5.22
CA LEU A 870 22.19 -23.64 -3.83
C LEU A 870 21.14 -23.13 -2.85
N PHE A 871 20.91 -23.88 -1.79
CA PHE A 871 20.20 -23.40 -0.60
C PHE A 871 21.20 -23.02 0.48
N LYS A 872 21.43 -21.71 0.65
CA LYS A 872 22.32 -21.07 1.62
C LYS A 872 21.54 -20.47 2.79
N GLU A 873 22.24 -20.01 3.82
CA GLU A 873 21.62 -19.44 5.03
C GLU A 873 20.74 -18.22 4.73
N HIS A 874 21.20 -17.31 3.87
CA HIS A 874 20.45 -16.11 3.46
C HIS A 874 19.29 -16.43 2.50
N ASN A 875 19.10 -17.70 2.09
CA ASN A 875 17.92 -18.11 1.32
C ASN A 875 16.76 -18.58 2.22
N GLU A 876 16.95 -18.63 3.53
CA GLU A 876 15.86 -18.97 4.44
C GLU A 876 14.83 -17.83 4.48
N ASN A 877 13.63 -18.10 3.96
CA ASN A 877 12.49 -17.18 4.01
C ASN A 877 11.97 -16.97 5.45
N MET A 878 10.93 -16.15 5.57
CA MET A 878 10.39 -15.76 6.88
C MET A 878 9.49 -16.83 7.51
N ASN A 879 8.95 -17.76 6.72
CA ASN A 879 8.29 -18.95 7.25
C ASN A 879 9.27 -19.81 8.05
N VAL A 880 10.52 -19.94 7.57
CA VAL A 880 11.61 -20.79 8.06
C VAL A 880 11.34 -22.28 8.05
N ASP A 881 10.09 -22.74 7.95
CA ASP A 881 9.75 -24.16 8.00
C ASP A 881 9.58 -24.72 6.58
N VAL A 882 8.95 -23.95 5.70
CA VAL A 882 8.67 -24.29 4.29
C VAL A 882 9.49 -23.41 3.35
N ASN A 883 10.26 -24.03 2.47
CA ASN A 883 11.05 -23.37 1.41
C ASN A 883 11.15 -24.30 0.18
N THR A 884 9.98 -24.85 -0.18
CA THR A 884 9.84 -25.94 -1.16
C THR A 884 9.37 -25.36 -2.50
N ALA A 885 9.97 -25.86 -3.59
CA ALA A 885 9.53 -25.57 -4.95
C ALA A 885 9.84 -26.76 -5.87
N LEU A 886 9.23 -26.76 -7.03
CA LEU A 886 9.53 -27.66 -8.14
C LEU A 886 10.22 -26.85 -9.24
N ILE A 887 11.35 -27.31 -9.76
CA ILE A 887 12.04 -26.69 -10.91
C ILE A 887 12.01 -27.65 -12.08
N GLU A 888 11.66 -27.16 -13.27
CA GLU A 888 11.52 -28.00 -14.46
C GLU A 888 12.60 -27.68 -15.51
N ASN A 889 12.53 -26.52 -16.16
CA ASN A 889 13.44 -26.15 -17.23
C ASN A 889 14.28 -24.93 -16.83
N ILE A 890 15.53 -24.90 -17.30
CA ILE A 890 16.31 -23.66 -17.40
C ILE A 890 16.21 -23.13 -18.82
N TYR A 891 16.10 -21.82 -18.93
CA TYR A 891 16.14 -21.08 -20.18
C TYR A 891 17.28 -20.08 -20.14
N TYR A 892 17.91 -19.85 -21.29
CA TYR A 892 18.99 -18.89 -21.41
C TYR A 892 19.11 -18.32 -22.83
N GLY A 893 19.39 -17.02 -22.93
CA GLY A 893 19.61 -16.32 -24.21
C GLY A 893 20.63 -15.20 -24.05
N LYS A 894 21.43 -14.96 -25.10
CA LYS A 894 22.50 -13.94 -25.09
C LYS A 894 21.88 -12.56 -25.25
N THR A 895 22.26 -11.60 -24.40
CA THR A 895 21.77 -10.21 -24.46
C THR A 895 22.86 -9.21 -24.83
N LYS A 896 24.14 -9.56 -24.63
CA LYS A 896 25.28 -8.70 -25.00
C LYS A 896 26.51 -9.51 -25.41
#